data_AF-B4UDC7-F1
#
_entry.id   AF-B4UDC7-F1
#
_cell.length_a   1.000
_cell.length_b   1.000
_cell.length_c   1.000
_cell.angle_alpha   90.00
_cell.angle_beta   90.00
_cell.angle_gamma   90.00
#
_symmetry.space_group_name_H-M   'P 1'
#
loop_
_entity.id
_entity.type
_entity.pdbx_description
1 polymer ?
#
loop_
_entity_poly.entity_id
_entity_poly.type
_entity_poly.pdbx_seq_one_letter_code
_entity_poly.pdbx_strand_id
1 'polypeptide(L)'
;MTSRLKPIVGLLLWGAISAATAAEPNVIRGIEVGQREGALELEIRGSRAPSYSVFKLQDPPRLVVDLAGADVSGVGSPIQVGKAGVLAVSTAQYKDERSAVGRVIIALDGARRYDVAPRGDAVVVRVLEAEAVGAPAAAAASSPAATAPAAPPASVPAAPASSGDGHLVSRRVDEGPGGTATRITGVRAAGAQLVIATDGEAGRLEILELRDPARLAIDVHGVASAPRAPVKVRGAFSQVRFGRDSGKVRVVLDASGALPRYEVKRVAGGVAVVTSGASVASAEPARKAAPAPRAEPVVAAAPAAPTSDPGLARIADVRFASAGGGSRIDIAGKAPFVISRPDARTVVLTLDGAKLPRAMERSLDTTAFHGPVAMVSSFNQPQTGQVRIVATLRGSATDRMVETRDGLTWTFTEGGDAAEAAAPAVPEQAQAADAKVAGFAAEAPAYASSGAPQARGYSGRRITLDFHDIEIRNLLRLIADVSKKNIVVADDVSGKVTVSLRNVPWDQALDLVLRSKGLGKEEMGNVIRIAKFEAIAKEQAAKAEAEKARIPLIPLKVRIIPVNYARAADVASRVKDVLSERGSVSTDERTNVLIVKDIPEALVRAEGLVRNLDTEIPQVLIESRIVEASSNFNRQLGVQWGGNASFTQATGNPTGVAFPNNVSGAGAAGQSPNQGTSSTPNYAVNLPAAIGQGSGGGIGLVLGSANGAFNLNLRLSALENNGVVKTISSPKIATIDNKEATIGQGISIPFSQTSASGVNTTFVEAKLELKVTPHVTADGSILLKIKATNNAPNSSLTGSNGQPSISKREAETEVLVKDGETTVIGGIYTRSTASKTASVPFLSKIPLLGFFFRSDTNTDDHTELLIFITPRILNRQSATAAAAASN
;
A
#
# COMPACT_ATOMS: atom_id res chain seq x y z
N MET A 1 -24.86 70.79 17.97
CA MET A 1 -24.37 71.97 17.23
C MET A 1 -23.28 71.48 16.28
N THR A 2 -23.45 71.42 14.94
CA THR A 2 -23.43 72.54 13.95
C THR A 2 -22.10 73.31 14.01
N SER A 3 -21.32 73.53 12.93
CA SER A 3 -21.60 73.47 11.48
C SER A 3 -20.29 73.44 10.63
N ARG A 4 -20.34 72.78 9.45
CA ARG A 4 -19.72 73.05 8.09
C ARG A 4 -18.42 73.92 7.96
N LEU A 5 -17.53 73.77 6.96
CA LEU A 5 -17.69 73.58 5.49
C LEU A 5 -16.46 72.92 4.80
N LYS A 6 -16.63 72.41 3.56
CA LYS A 6 -15.58 72.14 2.53
C LYS A 6 -15.60 73.26 1.45
N PRO A 7 -14.60 73.40 0.55
CA PRO A 7 -14.66 72.78 -0.81
C PRO A 7 -13.30 72.28 -1.41
N ILE A 8 -13.26 71.16 -2.16
CA ILE A 8 -13.05 71.01 -3.66
C ILE A 8 -11.61 71.40 -4.11
N VAL A 9 -10.74 70.55 -4.70
CA VAL A 9 -10.75 69.70 -5.93
C VAL A 9 -9.97 68.36 -5.66
N GLY A 10 -10.02 67.24 -6.40
CA GLY A 10 -10.95 66.78 -7.45
C GLY A 10 -10.38 65.79 -8.51
N LEU A 11 -10.79 64.51 -8.42
CA LEU A 11 -10.91 63.46 -9.48
C LEU A 11 -9.70 62.55 -9.88
N LEU A 12 -10.05 61.30 -10.26
CA LEU A 12 -9.25 60.16 -10.78
C LEU A 12 -8.33 59.45 -9.74
N LEU A 13 -8.39 58.13 -9.51
CA LEU A 13 -9.20 57.02 -10.05
C LEU A 13 -9.80 56.19 -8.89
N TRP A 14 -10.96 55.58 -9.12
CA TRP A 14 -11.62 54.65 -8.18
C TRP A 14 -11.59 53.24 -8.78
N GLY A 15 -11.07 52.25 -8.04
CA GLY A 15 -10.90 50.89 -8.57
C GLY A 15 -10.34 49.89 -7.55
N ALA A 16 -11.25 49.24 -6.82
CA ALA A 16 -11.05 47.98 -6.09
C ALA A 16 -9.76 47.81 -5.24
N ILE A 17 -9.76 48.34 -4.02
CA ILE A 17 -8.95 47.77 -2.94
C ILE A 17 -9.69 46.52 -2.42
N SER A 18 -9.33 45.33 -2.90
CA SER A 18 -9.64 44.09 -2.20
C SER A 18 -8.60 43.87 -1.11
N ALA A 19 -9.02 43.92 0.15
CA ALA A 19 -8.19 43.51 1.27
C ALA A 19 -7.85 42.02 1.13
N ALA A 20 -6.57 41.67 1.28
CA ALA A 20 -6.15 40.29 1.43
C ALA A 20 -6.58 39.78 2.81
N THR A 21 -7.82 39.30 2.89
CA THR A 21 -8.37 38.60 4.07
C THR A 21 -7.48 37.42 4.43
N ALA A 22 -7.20 37.24 5.73
CA ALA A 22 -6.76 35.95 6.23
C ALA A 22 -7.74 34.87 5.73
N ALA A 23 -7.22 33.79 5.14
CA ALA A 23 -8.06 32.84 4.44
C ALA A 23 -9.01 32.12 5.41
N GLU A 24 -10.28 32.55 5.43
CA GLU A 24 -11.34 31.95 6.25
C GLU A 24 -11.42 30.43 5.98
N PRO A 25 -11.76 29.59 6.98
CA PRO A 25 -11.92 28.16 6.76
C PRO A 25 -13.04 27.89 5.72
N ASN A 26 -12.88 26.83 4.92
CA ASN A 26 -13.88 26.50 3.90
C ASN A 26 -15.10 25.82 4.55
N VAL A 27 -16.17 26.56 4.79
CA VAL A 27 -17.35 26.02 5.49
C VAL A 27 -18.21 25.22 4.51
N ILE A 28 -18.44 23.95 4.81
CA ILE A 28 -19.37 23.10 4.04
C ILE A 28 -20.81 23.49 4.41
N ARG A 29 -21.52 24.02 3.41
CA ARG A 29 -22.87 24.59 3.54
C ARG A 29 -23.98 23.53 3.54
N GLY A 30 -23.70 22.35 2.98
CA GLY A 30 -24.66 21.24 2.94
C GLY A 30 -24.19 20.07 2.09
N ILE A 31 -24.88 18.95 2.24
CA ILE A 31 -24.73 17.75 1.40
C ILE A 31 -26.11 17.43 0.83
N GLU A 32 -26.27 17.62 -0.48
CA GLU A 32 -27.49 17.26 -1.21
C GLU A 32 -27.35 15.85 -1.78
N VAL A 33 -28.40 15.01 -1.66
CA VAL A 33 -28.43 13.65 -2.23
C VAL A 33 -29.50 13.60 -3.32
N GLY A 34 -29.09 13.36 -4.55
CA GLY A 34 -29.95 13.25 -5.72
C GLY A 34 -29.76 11.92 -6.45
N GLN A 35 -30.68 11.60 -7.37
CA GLN A 35 -30.57 10.44 -8.25
C GLN A 35 -30.65 10.90 -9.71
N ARG A 36 -29.68 10.49 -10.52
CA ARG A 36 -29.61 10.82 -11.97
C ARG A 36 -29.05 9.62 -12.72
N GLU A 37 -29.66 9.29 -13.86
CA GLU A 37 -29.17 8.25 -14.78
C GLU A 37 -28.98 6.88 -14.09
N GLY A 38 -29.87 6.51 -13.16
CA GLY A 38 -29.79 5.27 -12.38
C GLY A 38 -28.78 5.30 -11.21
N ALA A 39 -27.78 6.18 -11.26
CA ALA A 39 -26.78 6.36 -10.21
C ALA A 39 -27.25 7.33 -9.10
N LEU A 40 -26.71 7.16 -7.90
CA LEU A 40 -26.91 8.09 -6.79
C LEU A 40 -25.77 9.11 -6.74
N GLU A 41 -26.12 10.39 -6.69
CA GLU A 41 -25.19 11.53 -6.78
C GLU A 41 -25.27 12.34 -5.48
N LEU A 42 -24.15 12.46 -4.77
CA LEU A 42 -24.03 13.28 -3.57
C LEU A 42 -23.23 14.54 -3.89
N GLU A 43 -23.81 15.72 -3.65
CA GLU A 43 -23.15 17.01 -3.88
C GLU A 43 -22.82 17.67 -2.54
N ILE A 44 -21.53 17.76 -2.23
CA ILE A 44 -20.98 18.35 -0.99
C ILE A 44 -20.55 19.79 -1.29
N ARG A 45 -21.34 20.80 -0.90
CA ARG A 45 -21.09 22.21 -1.27
C ARG A 45 -20.29 22.98 -0.22
N GLY A 46 -19.17 23.59 -0.60
CA GLY A 46 -18.35 24.47 0.24
C GLY A 46 -18.68 25.96 0.15
N SER A 47 -17.92 26.81 0.84
CA SER A 47 -17.89 28.26 0.60
C SER A 47 -16.89 28.65 -0.50
N ARG A 48 -15.94 27.75 -0.79
CA ARG A 48 -15.03 27.74 -1.95
C ARG A 48 -14.78 26.28 -2.37
N ALA A 49 -14.20 26.05 -3.55
CA ALA A 49 -13.83 24.71 -4.00
C ALA A 49 -12.91 24.02 -2.96
N PRO A 50 -13.33 22.92 -2.31
CA PRO A 50 -12.50 22.21 -1.34
C PRO A 50 -11.49 21.32 -2.07
N SER A 51 -10.24 21.33 -1.61
CA SER A 51 -9.27 20.28 -1.96
C SER A 51 -9.67 19.00 -1.25
N TYR A 52 -9.81 17.90 -1.99
CA TYR A 52 -10.33 16.66 -1.47
C TYR A 52 -9.44 15.44 -1.81
N SER A 53 -9.47 14.43 -0.95
CA SER A 53 -8.95 13.09 -1.23
C SER A 53 -10.05 12.06 -0.98
N VAL A 54 -9.99 10.92 -1.69
CA VAL A 54 -11.04 9.89 -1.62
C VAL A 54 -10.42 8.50 -1.48
N PHE A 55 -10.93 7.71 -0.56
CA PHE A 55 -10.50 6.33 -0.34
C PHE A 55 -11.63 5.46 0.19
N LYS A 56 -11.50 4.14 0.02
CA LYS A 56 -12.46 3.16 0.56
C LYS A 56 -11.93 2.54 1.85
N LEU A 57 -12.84 2.21 2.77
CA LEU A 57 -12.62 1.21 3.80
C LEU A 57 -13.46 -0.01 3.45
N GLN A 58 -12.94 -1.20 3.75
CA GLN A 58 -13.71 -2.44 3.75
C GLN A 58 -14.09 -2.79 5.20
N ASP A 59 -15.14 -3.61 5.35
CA ASP A 59 -15.58 -4.22 6.62
C ASP A 59 -15.91 -3.26 7.80
N PRO A 60 -17.01 -2.48 7.73
CA PRO A 60 -18.02 -2.47 6.66
C PRO A 60 -17.65 -1.51 5.51
N PRO A 61 -18.13 -1.78 4.27
CA PRO A 61 -17.76 -0.99 3.10
C PRO A 61 -18.20 0.47 3.22
N ARG A 62 -17.22 1.38 3.14
CA ARG A 62 -17.42 2.84 3.24
C ARG A 62 -16.58 3.55 2.21
N LEU A 63 -17.12 4.64 1.67
CA LEU A 63 -16.39 5.60 0.85
C LEU A 63 -16.16 6.87 1.68
N VAL A 64 -14.91 7.28 1.83
CA VAL A 64 -14.50 8.43 2.65
C VAL A 64 -13.94 9.51 1.75
N VAL A 65 -14.44 10.74 1.92
CA VAL A 65 -13.98 11.95 1.26
C VAL A 65 -13.43 12.90 2.32
N ASP A 66 -12.13 13.13 2.33
CA ASP A 66 -11.48 14.08 3.24
C ASP A 66 -11.30 15.43 2.56
N LEU A 67 -11.83 16.48 3.17
CA LEU A 67 -11.83 17.86 2.67
C LEU A 67 -10.82 18.68 3.48
N ALA A 68 -9.69 19.00 2.87
CA ALA A 68 -8.59 19.69 3.54
C ALA A 68 -8.89 21.19 3.72
N GLY A 69 -8.66 21.72 4.93
CA GLY A 69 -8.95 23.13 5.26
C GLY A 69 -10.45 23.46 5.29
N ALA A 70 -11.30 22.44 5.42
CA ALA A 70 -12.75 22.59 5.45
C ALA A 70 -13.34 22.33 6.84
N ASP A 71 -14.44 23.03 7.14
CA ASP A 71 -15.24 22.87 8.34
C ASP A 71 -16.60 22.26 7.99
N VAL A 72 -16.87 21.04 8.47
CA VAL A 72 -18.14 20.31 8.31
C VAL A 72 -19.03 20.36 9.55
N SER A 73 -18.65 21.12 10.60
CA SER A 73 -19.42 21.17 11.86
C SER A 73 -20.83 21.74 11.71
N GLY A 74 -21.09 22.52 10.66
CA GLY A 74 -22.42 23.03 10.30
C GLY A 74 -23.34 22.00 9.63
N VAL A 75 -22.83 20.84 9.19
CA VAL A 75 -23.62 19.77 8.59
C VAL A 75 -24.01 18.76 9.68
N GLY A 76 -25.27 18.83 10.11
CA GLY A 76 -25.83 18.04 11.21
C GLY A 76 -25.99 16.54 10.94
N SER A 77 -26.77 15.88 11.81
CA SER A 77 -26.91 14.43 11.99
C SER A 77 -26.95 13.55 10.72
N PRO A 78 -26.51 12.28 10.79
CA PRO A 78 -26.36 11.41 9.62
C PRO A 78 -27.61 11.33 8.72
N ILE A 79 -27.43 11.60 7.44
CA ILE A 79 -28.46 11.53 6.42
C ILE A 79 -28.65 10.05 6.03
N GLN A 80 -29.79 9.47 6.39
CA GLN A 80 -30.16 8.11 5.97
C GLN A 80 -30.65 8.15 4.52
N VAL A 81 -30.07 7.33 3.64
CA VAL A 81 -30.35 7.34 2.19
C VAL A 81 -31.09 6.06 1.77
N GLY A 82 -30.61 4.90 2.21
CA GLY A 82 -31.28 3.60 2.04
C GLY A 82 -31.58 3.18 0.59
N LYS A 83 -30.85 3.70 -0.41
CA LYS A 83 -31.13 3.51 -1.85
C LYS A 83 -29.85 3.42 -2.68
N ALA A 84 -29.93 2.71 -3.80
CA ALA A 84 -28.88 2.64 -4.85
C ALA A 84 -27.46 2.36 -4.30
N GLY A 85 -27.35 1.46 -3.32
CA GLY A 85 -26.08 1.03 -2.74
C GLY A 85 -25.51 1.92 -1.63
N VAL A 86 -26.19 3.02 -1.27
CA VAL A 86 -25.78 3.93 -0.18
C VAL A 86 -26.75 3.82 0.99
N LEU A 87 -26.22 3.44 2.15
CA LEU A 87 -26.97 3.30 3.39
C LEU A 87 -27.18 4.65 4.06
N ALA A 88 -26.09 5.35 4.40
CA ALA A 88 -26.10 6.60 5.14
C ALA A 88 -24.89 7.49 4.81
N VAL A 89 -25.02 8.79 5.04
CA VAL A 89 -23.97 9.79 4.88
C VAL A 89 -23.75 10.51 6.20
N SER A 90 -22.51 10.65 6.64
CA SER A 90 -22.17 11.28 7.92
C SER A 90 -20.93 12.14 7.79
N THR A 91 -20.83 13.16 8.64
CA THR A 91 -19.71 14.11 8.69
C THR A 91 -18.93 13.95 9.99
N ALA A 92 -17.62 14.24 9.95
CA ALA A 92 -16.76 14.27 11.12
C ALA A 92 -15.68 15.35 10.95
N GLN A 93 -15.57 16.28 11.89
CA GLN A 93 -14.50 17.27 11.91
C GLN A 93 -13.28 16.71 12.66
N TYR A 94 -12.11 16.75 12.03
CA TYR A 94 -10.82 16.58 12.71
C TYR A 94 -10.12 17.93 12.80
N LYS A 95 -9.63 18.28 13.99
CA LYS A 95 -8.91 19.53 14.25
C LYS A 95 -7.67 19.24 15.08
N ASP A 96 -6.53 19.57 14.50
CA ASP A 96 -5.21 19.56 15.15
C ASP A 96 -4.75 21.02 15.36
N GLU A 97 -3.68 21.26 16.12
CA GLU A 97 -3.23 22.60 16.53
C GLU A 97 -2.92 23.56 15.35
N ARG A 98 -2.75 23.03 14.13
CA ARG A 98 -2.43 23.81 12.93
C ARG A 98 -3.31 23.56 11.70
N SER A 99 -4.18 22.55 11.72
CA SER A 99 -4.97 22.14 10.54
C SER A 99 -6.35 21.61 10.91
N ALA A 100 -7.35 21.95 10.09
CA ALA A 100 -8.71 21.43 10.16
C ALA A 100 -9.02 20.62 8.90
N VAL A 101 -9.57 19.41 9.07
CA VAL A 101 -9.99 18.51 7.98
C VAL A 101 -11.42 18.07 8.22
N GLY A 102 -12.30 18.31 7.27
CA GLY A 102 -13.68 17.86 7.29
C GLY A 102 -13.83 16.54 6.55
N ARG A 103 -14.20 15.46 7.25
CA ARG A 103 -14.36 14.12 6.68
C ARG A 103 -15.84 13.83 6.40
N VAL A 104 -16.16 13.40 5.18
CA VAL A 104 -17.49 12.90 4.81
C VAL A 104 -17.40 11.38 4.60
N ILE A 105 -18.22 10.62 5.31
CA ILE A 105 -18.24 9.16 5.33
C ILE A 105 -19.58 8.68 4.75
N ILE A 106 -19.51 8.01 3.61
CA ILE A 106 -20.64 7.42 2.90
C ILE A 106 -20.61 5.91 3.16
N ALA A 107 -21.57 5.40 3.92
CA ALA A 107 -21.71 3.97 4.17
C ALA A 107 -22.39 3.29 2.97
N LEU A 108 -21.80 2.19 2.50
CA LEU A 108 -22.28 1.42 1.35
C LEU A 108 -22.88 0.09 1.80
N ASP A 109 -23.74 -0.50 0.97
CA ASP A 109 -24.30 -1.84 1.20
C ASP A 109 -23.39 -2.99 0.72
N GLY A 110 -22.33 -2.65 -0.02
CA GLY A 110 -21.42 -3.61 -0.64
C GLY A 110 -20.35 -2.94 -1.48
N ALA A 111 -19.59 -3.73 -2.25
CA ALA A 111 -18.51 -3.25 -3.10
C ALA A 111 -19.03 -2.56 -4.38
N ARG A 112 -19.41 -1.27 -4.28
CA ARG A 112 -19.89 -0.45 -5.41
C ARG A 112 -18.76 0.23 -6.20
N ARG A 113 -18.98 0.46 -7.51
CA ARG A 113 -18.15 1.39 -8.31
C ARG A 113 -18.59 2.83 -8.04
N TYR A 114 -17.69 3.79 -8.20
CA TYR A 114 -17.95 5.20 -7.88
C TYR A 114 -17.03 6.11 -8.70
N ASP A 115 -17.44 7.36 -8.86
CA ASP A 115 -16.67 8.46 -9.47
C ASP A 115 -16.77 9.71 -8.59
N VAL A 116 -15.73 10.54 -8.56
CA VAL A 116 -15.70 11.78 -7.76
C VAL A 116 -15.05 12.93 -8.52
N ALA A 117 -15.84 13.93 -8.85
CA ALA A 117 -15.41 15.10 -9.61
C ALA A 117 -15.66 16.43 -8.87
N PRO A 118 -14.79 17.44 -9.02
CA PRO A 118 -15.09 18.78 -8.54
C PRO A 118 -16.13 19.46 -9.45
N ARG A 119 -17.05 20.19 -8.85
CA ARG A 119 -18.11 20.94 -9.55
C ARG A 119 -18.26 22.33 -8.93
N GLY A 120 -17.41 23.26 -9.37
CA GLY A 120 -17.41 24.63 -8.84
C GLY A 120 -16.93 24.67 -7.38
N ASP A 121 -17.79 25.15 -6.47
CA ASP A 121 -17.56 25.13 -5.02
C ASP A 121 -17.94 23.79 -4.35
N ALA A 122 -18.38 22.79 -5.12
CA ALA A 122 -18.82 21.49 -4.63
C ALA A 122 -17.92 20.31 -5.04
N VAL A 123 -18.00 19.21 -4.28
CA VAL A 123 -17.49 17.88 -4.67
C VAL A 123 -18.68 16.98 -4.94
N VAL A 124 -18.72 16.36 -6.13
CA VAL A 124 -19.80 15.46 -6.53
C VAL A 124 -19.30 14.03 -6.52
N VAL A 125 -19.92 13.18 -5.70
CA VAL A 125 -19.65 11.75 -5.58
C VAL A 125 -20.81 10.99 -6.24
N ARG A 126 -20.53 10.26 -7.33
CA ARG A 126 -21.52 9.43 -8.01
C ARG A 126 -21.26 7.95 -7.70
N VAL A 127 -22.21 7.27 -7.09
CA VAL A 127 -22.14 5.82 -6.77
C VAL A 127 -22.95 5.05 -7.82
N LEU A 128 -22.31 4.06 -8.44
CA LEU A 128 -22.86 3.26 -9.54
C LEU A 128 -23.46 1.95 -9.02
N GLU A 129 -24.53 1.50 -9.67
CA GLU A 129 -25.19 0.24 -9.34
C GLU A 129 -24.33 -0.99 -9.72
N ALA A 130 -24.63 -2.15 -9.13
CA ALA A 130 -23.83 -3.36 -9.29
C ALA A 130 -24.38 -4.21 -10.44
N GLU A 131 -23.51 -4.57 -11.37
CA GLU A 131 -23.85 -5.35 -12.56
C GLU A 131 -23.80 -6.86 -12.25
N ALA A 132 -24.80 -7.62 -12.72
CA ALA A 132 -24.94 -9.03 -12.41
C ALA A 132 -23.92 -9.91 -13.16
N VAL A 133 -23.37 -10.92 -12.49
CA VAL A 133 -22.28 -11.77 -13.00
C VAL A 133 -22.79 -12.82 -13.99
N GLY A 134 -22.20 -12.85 -15.19
CA GLY A 134 -22.37 -13.90 -16.20
C GLY A 134 -21.03 -14.55 -16.59
N ALA A 135 -21.02 -15.88 -16.74
CA ALA A 135 -19.82 -16.69 -16.95
C ALA A 135 -19.39 -16.79 -18.45
N PRO A 136 -18.16 -17.27 -18.78
CA PRO A 136 -17.53 -17.04 -20.08
C PRO A 136 -17.81 -18.13 -21.13
N ALA A 137 -17.63 -17.79 -22.41
CA ALA A 137 -17.59 -18.70 -23.55
C ALA A 137 -16.25 -18.57 -24.30
N ALA A 138 -15.78 -19.68 -24.90
CA ALA A 138 -14.42 -19.82 -25.41
C ALA A 138 -14.34 -20.03 -26.94
N ALA A 139 -13.13 -19.81 -27.46
CA ALA A 139 -12.52 -20.42 -28.66
C ALA A 139 -13.19 -20.29 -30.05
N ALA A 140 -12.44 -19.68 -30.99
CA ALA A 140 -12.25 -20.20 -32.34
C ALA A 140 -10.92 -19.67 -32.92
N ALA A 141 -10.23 -20.47 -33.75
CA ALA A 141 -8.93 -20.13 -34.32
C ALA A 141 -8.85 -20.49 -35.81
N SER A 142 -8.11 -19.70 -36.61
CA SER A 142 -7.51 -20.15 -37.89
C SER A 142 -6.57 -19.09 -38.48
N SER A 143 -5.32 -19.48 -38.76
CA SER A 143 -4.45 -18.86 -39.78
C SER A 143 -4.54 -19.67 -41.08
N PRO A 144 -4.03 -19.17 -42.23
CA PRO A 144 -2.64 -19.52 -42.60
C PRO A 144 -1.85 -18.48 -43.44
N ALA A 145 -0.50 -18.58 -43.37
CA ALA A 145 0.54 -18.43 -44.42
C ALA A 145 0.47 -17.34 -45.53
N ALA A 146 1.56 -16.81 -46.10
CA ALA A 146 3.02 -16.77 -45.81
C ALA A 146 3.70 -15.83 -46.86
N THR A 147 4.96 -15.40 -46.62
CA THR A 147 6.07 -15.13 -47.60
C THR A 147 6.93 -13.89 -47.26
N ALA A 148 8.25 -14.07 -47.31
CA ALA A 148 9.35 -13.09 -47.39
C ALA A 148 10.34 -13.62 -48.46
N PRO A 149 11.49 -12.99 -48.85
CA PRO A 149 12.16 -11.78 -48.32
C PRO A 149 12.73 -10.80 -49.40
N ALA A 150 13.36 -9.68 -48.98
CA ALA A 150 14.57 -9.03 -49.57
C ALA A 150 14.81 -7.59 -49.03
N ALA A 151 16.04 -7.08 -49.12
CA ALA A 151 16.48 -5.71 -48.73
C ALA A 151 17.68 -5.25 -49.61
N PRO A 152 18.30 -4.08 -49.37
CA PRO A 152 17.87 -2.68 -49.65
C PRO A 152 18.72 -2.02 -50.78
N PRO A 153 18.54 -0.73 -51.15
CA PRO A 153 19.38 0.35 -50.54
C PRO A 153 18.76 1.79 -50.47
N ALA A 154 19.37 2.67 -49.63
CA ALA A 154 19.54 4.15 -49.68
C ALA A 154 18.42 5.13 -50.20
N SER A 155 18.20 6.37 -49.71
CA SER A 155 18.72 7.16 -48.56
C SER A 155 18.03 8.55 -48.40
N VAL A 156 17.71 9.00 -47.16
CA VAL A 156 17.55 10.43 -46.69
C VAL A 156 16.34 11.24 -47.22
N PRO A 157 15.73 12.25 -46.50
CA PRO A 157 15.98 12.85 -45.17
C PRO A 157 14.81 12.75 -44.15
N ALA A 158 14.98 13.40 -42.99
CA ALA A 158 14.05 13.44 -41.84
C ALA A 158 12.77 14.28 -42.02
N ALA A 159 11.74 13.96 -41.22
CA ALA A 159 10.55 14.77 -40.97
C ALA A 159 10.21 14.74 -39.44
N PRO A 160 9.49 15.73 -38.90
CA PRO A 160 9.64 16.16 -37.50
C PRO A 160 8.73 15.48 -36.47
N ALA A 161 8.98 15.79 -35.20
CA ALA A 161 8.16 15.42 -34.05
C ALA A 161 6.68 15.83 -34.20
N SER A 162 5.78 15.02 -33.65
CA SER A 162 4.41 15.44 -33.34
C SER A 162 4.32 15.90 -31.89
N SER A 163 4.00 17.18 -31.72
CA SER A 163 3.61 17.75 -30.43
C SER A 163 2.25 17.21 -29.99
N GLY A 164 2.12 16.84 -28.72
CA GLY A 164 0.81 16.59 -28.10
C GLY A 164 0.15 17.91 -27.73
N ASP A 165 -0.76 18.41 -28.59
CA ASP A 165 -1.37 19.72 -28.43
C ASP A 165 -2.27 19.83 -27.18
N GLY A 166 -1.90 20.71 -26.24
CA GLY A 166 -2.70 21.03 -25.03
C GLY A 166 -4.03 21.75 -25.28
N HIS A 167 -4.40 21.96 -26.55
CA HIS A 167 -5.60 22.68 -27.00
C HIS A 167 -6.77 21.77 -27.42
N LEU A 168 -6.56 20.46 -27.48
CA LEU A 168 -7.61 19.49 -27.80
C LEU A 168 -8.49 19.20 -26.58
N VAL A 169 -9.78 19.54 -26.65
CA VAL A 169 -10.76 19.32 -25.57
C VAL A 169 -11.37 17.92 -25.68
N SER A 170 -11.73 17.51 -26.89
CA SER A 170 -12.19 16.14 -27.15
C SER A 170 -11.92 15.73 -28.61
N ARG A 171 -11.80 14.42 -28.83
CA ARG A 171 -11.74 13.76 -30.13
C ARG A 171 -12.80 12.66 -30.15
N ARG A 172 -13.67 12.68 -31.16
CA ARG A 172 -14.67 11.64 -31.42
C ARG A 172 -14.53 11.16 -32.86
N VAL A 173 -14.43 9.85 -33.08
CA VAL A 173 -14.37 9.25 -34.42
C VAL A 173 -15.69 8.54 -34.69
N ASP A 174 -16.26 8.80 -35.87
CA ASP A 174 -17.45 8.15 -36.41
C ASP A 174 -17.02 7.34 -37.65
N GLU A 175 -16.92 6.02 -37.46
CA GLU A 175 -16.52 5.01 -38.45
C GLU A 175 -17.65 4.65 -39.46
N GLY A 176 -18.65 5.52 -39.63
CA GLY A 176 -19.84 5.28 -40.45
C GLY A 176 -19.58 4.73 -41.87
N PRO A 177 -20.59 4.07 -42.47
CA PRO A 177 -20.45 3.16 -43.59
C PRO A 177 -19.69 3.78 -44.77
N GLY A 178 -18.91 2.94 -45.47
CA GLY A 178 -17.93 3.33 -46.48
C GLY A 178 -18.46 4.32 -47.53
N GLY A 179 -18.26 5.61 -47.26
CA GLY A 179 -18.88 6.69 -48.01
C GLY A 179 -18.29 6.90 -49.41
N THR A 180 -19.15 7.36 -50.31
CA THR A 180 -18.86 7.58 -51.73
C THR A 180 -18.45 9.02 -52.07
N ALA A 181 -18.44 9.94 -51.10
CA ALA A 181 -18.08 11.34 -51.31
C ALA A 181 -16.61 11.54 -51.74
N THR A 182 -16.39 12.24 -52.85
CA THR A 182 -15.07 12.61 -53.37
C THR A 182 -14.75 14.11 -53.26
N ARG A 183 -15.79 14.97 -53.16
CA ARG A 183 -15.64 16.44 -52.99
C ARG A 183 -16.68 17.07 -52.04
N ILE A 184 -16.26 18.08 -51.30
CA ILE A 184 -17.17 19.06 -50.68
C ILE A 184 -17.62 20.05 -51.75
N THR A 185 -18.93 20.16 -51.97
CA THR A 185 -19.56 21.03 -52.96
C THR A 185 -19.87 22.42 -52.41
N GLY A 186 -20.06 22.57 -51.09
CA GLY A 186 -20.26 23.87 -50.45
C GLY A 186 -20.72 23.76 -48.99
N VAL A 187 -21.16 24.87 -48.41
CA VAL A 187 -21.77 24.92 -47.08
C VAL A 187 -23.06 25.75 -47.17
N ARG A 188 -24.14 25.25 -46.57
CA ARG A 188 -25.45 25.91 -46.49
C ARG A 188 -25.86 26.06 -45.03
N ALA A 189 -26.22 27.28 -44.63
CA ALA A 189 -26.68 27.57 -43.27
C ALA A 189 -28.18 27.90 -43.29
N ALA A 190 -28.96 27.20 -42.46
CA ALA A 190 -30.40 27.40 -42.33
C ALA A 190 -30.78 27.39 -40.85
N GLY A 191 -30.91 28.59 -40.27
CA GLY A 191 -31.24 28.79 -38.85
C GLY A 191 -30.25 28.07 -37.92
N ALA A 192 -30.75 27.07 -37.19
CA ALA A 192 -30.00 26.28 -36.23
C ALA A 192 -29.09 25.20 -36.86
N GLN A 193 -29.23 24.92 -38.17
CA GLN A 193 -28.54 23.83 -38.86
C GLN A 193 -27.56 24.35 -39.92
N LEU A 194 -26.35 23.79 -39.91
CA LEU A 194 -25.31 24.05 -40.91
C LEU A 194 -24.98 22.75 -41.65
N VAL A 195 -25.19 22.71 -42.97
CA VAL A 195 -24.92 21.52 -43.79
C VAL A 195 -23.66 21.74 -44.63
N ILE A 196 -22.65 20.91 -44.40
CA ILE A 196 -21.48 20.74 -45.26
C ILE A 196 -21.90 19.79 -46.38
N ALA A 197 -22.05 20.31 -47.59
CA ALA A 197 -22.56 19.55 -48.73
C ALA A 197 -21.43 18.77 -49.42
N THR A 198 -21.67 17.50 -49.72
CA THR A 198 -20.78 16.61 -50.49
C THR A 198 -21.45 16.13 -51.77
N ASP A 199 -20.69 15.51 -52.67
CA ASP A 199 -21.16 14.88 -53.92
C ASP A 199 -21.69 13.44 -53.74
N GLY A 200 -21.39 12.81 -52.61
CA GLY A 200 -21.92 11.51 -52.19
C GLY A 200 -22.04 11.45 -50.66
N GLU A 201 -22.23 10.25 -50.11
CA GLU A 201 -22.28 10.08 -48.65
C GLU A 201 -20.88 10.20 -48.04
N ALA A 202 -20.76 10.96 -46.95
CA ALA A 202 -19.49 11.11 -46.25
C ALA A 202 -19.08 9.78 -45.58
N GLY A 203 -17.81 9.38 -45.73
CA GLY A 203 -17.25 8.18 -45.08
C GLY A 203 -16.82 8.44 -43.64
N ARG A 204 -15.69 7.89 -43.21
CA ARG A 204 -15.15 8.08 -41.85
C ARG A 204 -14.99 9.57 -41.50
N LEU A 205 -15.50 9.96 -40.32
CA LEU A 205 -15.43 11.33 -39.79
C LEU A 205 -14.62 11.36 -38.49
N GLU A 206 -13.72 12.34 -38.33
CA GLU A 206 -13.06 12.63 -37.06
C GLU A 206 -13.44 14.05 -36.61
N ILE A 207 -14.08 14.16 -35.44
CA ILE A 207 -14.61 15.39 -34.86
C ILE A 207 -13.70 15.80 -33.71
N LEU A 208 -13.21 17.05 -33.76
CA LEU A 208 -12.24 17.61 -32.83
C LEU A 208 -12.78 18.92 -32.25
N GLU A 209 -12.86 19.00 -30.92
CA GLU A 209 -13.19 20.22 -30.19
C GLU A 209 -11.89 20.89 -29.73
N LEU A 210 -11.67 22.16 -30.11
CA LEU A 210 -10.46 22.92 -29.75
C LEU A 210 -10.81 24.12 -28.86
N ARG A 211 -9.96 24.38 -27.86
CA ARG A 211 -9.99 25.59 -27.02
C ARG A 211 -8.90 26.59 -27.41
N ASP A 212 -9.17 27.85 -27.12
CA ASP A 212 -8.23 28.98 -27.27
C ASP A 212 -7.75 29.24 -28.71
N PRO A 213 -8.63 29.69 -29.64
CA PRO A 213 -10.05 30.03 -29.45
C PRO A 213 -10.99 28.84 -29.73
N ALA A 214 -12.24 28.95 -29.25
CA ALA A 214 -13.26 27.91 -29.40
C ALA A 214 -13.58 27.59 -30.87
N ARG A 215 -13.27 26.35 -31.30
CA ARG A 215 -13.46 25.87 -32.67
C ARG A 215 -13.95 24.44 -32.69
N LEU A 216 -14.76 24.13 -33.70
CA LEU A 216 -15.14 22.76 -34.05
C LEU A 216 -14.44 22.41 -35.37
N ALA A 217 -13.62 21.37 -35.39
CA ALA A 217 -13.03 20.84 -36.61
C ALA A 217 -13.62 19.45 -36.93
N ILE A 218 -13.95 19.23 -38.20
CA ILE A 218 -14.51 17.97 -38.72
C ILE A 218 -13.65 17.53 -39.89
N ASP A 219 -12.93 16.42 -39.71
CA ASP A 219 -12.09 15.79 -40.72
C ASP A 219 -12.92 14.75 -41.48
N VAL A 220 -13.15 15.00 -42.77
CA VAL A 220 -13.85 14.09 -43.68
C VAL A 220 -12.83 13.30 -44.47
N HIS A 221 -12.72 12.00 -44.21
CA HIS A 221 -11.81 11.10 -44.93
C HIS A 221 -12.39 10.68 -46.29
N GLY A 222 -11.51 10.36 -47.24
CA GLY A 222 -11.88 9.93 -48.61
C GLY A 222 -12.16 11.07 -49.60
N VAL A 223 -12.35 12.29 -49.09
CA VAL A 223 -12.60 13.50 -49.88
C VAL A 223 -11.28 14.15 -50.29
N ALA A 224 -11.11 14.45 -51.58
CA ALA A 224 -9.90 15.07 -52.14
C ALA A 224 -10.04 16.57 -52.45
N SER A 225 -11.28 17.08 -52.59
CA SER A 225 -11.54 18.45 -53.05
C SER A 225 -12.58 19.19 -52.20
N ALA A 226 -12.42 20.52 -52.12
CA ALA A 226 -13.24 21.42 -51.32
C ALA A 226 -13.08 22.87 -51.82
N PRO A 227 -13.93 23.85 -51.40
CA PRO A 227 -13.75 25.26 -51.75
C PRO A 227 -12.39 25.84 -51.30
N ARG A 228 -11.85 26.83 -52.03
CA ARG A 228 -10.61 27.54 -51.66
C ARG A 228 -10.83 28.76 -50.76
N ALA A 229 -11.99 29.39 -50.82
CA ALA A 229 -12.31 30.59 -50.04
C ALA A 229 -13.06 30.21 -48.74
N PRO A 230 -12.85 30.94 -47.62
CA PRO A 230 -13.64 30.77 -46.41
C PRO A 230 -15.08 31.25 -46.63
N VAL A 231 -16.05 30.51 -46.12
CA VAL A 231 -17.48 30.84 -46.22
C VAL A 231 -17.90 31.57 -44.95
N LYS A 232 -18.34 32.81 -45.05
CA LYS A 232 -18.93 33.54 -43.91
C LYS A 232 -20.34 33.00 -43.63
N VAL A 233 -20.63 32.74 -42.37
CA VAL A 233 -21.91 32.17 -41.90
C VAL A 233 -22.51 33.12 -40.87
N ARG A 234 -23.85 33.16 -40.79
CA ARG A 234 -24.58 33.90 -39.74
C ARG A 234 -25.20 32.88 -38.77
N GLY A 235 -25.00 33.09 -37.47
CA GLY A 235 -25.52 32.22 -36.42
C GLY A 235 -24.43 31.84 -35.41
N ALA A 236 -24.49 30.61 -34.89
CA ALA A 236 -23.56 30.02 -33.93
C ALA A 236 -22.07 30.04 -34.34
N PHE A 237 -21.80 30.05 -35.64
CA PHE A 237 -20.45 30.05 -36.22
C PHE A 237 -20.28 31.26 -37.13
N SER A 238 -19.13 31.92 -37.04
CA SER A 238 -18.82 33.17 -37.75
C SER A 238 -18.30 32.95 -39.19
N GLN A 239 -17.56 31.86 -39.39
CA GLN A 239 -16.94 31.49 -40.65
C GLN A 239 -16.61 30.00 -40.67
N VAL A 240 -16.55 29.42 -41.88
CA VAL A 240 -16.13 28.04 -42.14
C VAL A 240 -14.92 28.06 -43.07
N ARG A 241 -13.87 27.32 -42.68
CA ARG A 241 -12.59 27.22 -43.39
C ARG A 241 -12.31 25.78 -43.79
N PHE A 242 -11.55 25.59 -44.87
CA PHE A 242 -11.19 24.27 -45.39
C PHE A 242 -9.68 24.11 -45.46
N GLY A 243 -9.14 23.13 -44.71
CA GLY A 243 -7.78 22.62 -44.88
C GLY A 243 -7.80 21.33 -45.69
N ARG A 244 -6.91 21.18 -46.67
CA ARG A 244 -6.72 19.91 -47.39
C ARG A 244 -5.44 19.24 -46.90
N ASP A 245 -5.52 17.95 -46.68
CA ASP A 245 -4.42 17.08 -46.24
C ASP A 245 -4.45 15.79 -47.08
N SER A 246 -3.39 14.98 -47.06
CA SER A 246 -3.32 13.78 -47.91
C SER A 246 -4.34 12.72 -47.47
N GLY A 247 -5.47 12.63 -48.19
CA GLY A 247 -6.55 11.66 -47.96
C GLY A 247 -7.70 12.15 -47.07
N LYS A 248 -7.71 13.44 -46.65
CA LYS A 248 -8.82 14.03 -45.90
C LYS A 248 -8.97 15.55 -46.10
N VAL A 249 -10.18 16.06 -45.87
CA VAL A 249 -10.44 17.50 -45.78
C VAL A 249 -10.89 17.86 -44.36
N ARG A 250 -10.17 18.78 -43.72
CA ARG A 250 -10.53 19.37 -42.42
C ARG A 250 -11.42 20.59 -42.63
N VAL A 251 -12.65 20.52 -42.15
CA VAL A 251 -13.60 21.63 -42.12
C VAL A 251 -13.55 22.26 -40.72
N VAL A 252 -13.14 23.52 -40.61
CA VAL A 252 -13.04 24.25 -39.33
C VAL A 252 -14.14 25.30 -39.24
N LEU A 253 -14.95 25.21 -38.19
CA LEU A 253 -16.00 26.15 -37.85
C LEU A 253 -15.50 27.04 -36.70
N ASP A 254 -15.28 28.33 -36.97
CA ASP A 254 -14.90 29.31 -35.94
C ASP A 254 -16.15 29.79 -35.19
N ALA A 255 -16.26 29.47 -33.90
CA ALA A 255 -17.36 29.97 -33.06
C ALA A 255 -17.32 31.50 -32.94
N SER A 256 -18.48 32.14 -32.81
CA SER A 256 -18.58 33.58 -32.53
C SER A 256 -18.42 33.94 -31.04
N GLY A 257 -18.16 32.94 -30.18
CA GLY A 257 -18.07 33.04 -28.73
C GLY A 257 -17.71 31.68 -28.13
N ALA A 258 -18.33 31.31 -27.00
CA ALA A 258 -18.24 29.93 -26.49
C ALA A 258 -18.88 28.94 -27.48
N LEU A 259 -18.36 27.70 -27.54
CA LEU A 259 -18.85 26.68 -28.46
C LEU A 259 -20.28 26.26 -28.06
N PRO A 260 -21.30 26.44 -28.92
CA PRO A 260 -22.67 26.09 -28.56
C PRO A 260 -22.88 24.58 -28.61
N ARG A 261 -23.87 24.08 -27.87
CA ARG A 261 -24.26 22.66 -27.91
C ARG A 261 -24.61 22.26 -29.34
N TYR A 262 -23.84 21.31 -29.88
CA TYR A 262 -23.95 20.88 -31.27
C TYR A 262 -24.06 19.36 -31.37
N GLU A 263 -24.72 18.92 -32.45
CA GLU A 263 -24.86 17.52 -32.82
C GLU A 263 -24.45 17.38 -34.29
N VAL A 264 -23.58 16.40 -34.60
CA VAL A 264 -23.13 16.13 -35.97
C VAL A 264 -23.89 14.91 -36.48
N LYS A 265 -24.60 15.08 -37.60
CA LYS A 265 -25.40 14.03 -38.26
C LYS A 265 -25.01 13.89 -39.71
N ARG A 266 -24.89 12.65 -40.16
CA ARG A 266 -24.82 12.30 -41.59
C ARG A 266 -26.20 12.56 -42.21
N VAL A 267 -26.23 13.18 -43.37
CA VAL A 267 -27.43 13.43 -44.16
C VAL A 267 -27.16 13.03 -45.62
N ALA A 268 -28.20 12.72 -46.39
CA ALA A 268 -28.06 12.20 -47.77
C ALA A 268 -27.32 13.13 -48.76
N GLY A 269 -26.99 14.36 -48.36
CA GLY A 269 -26.15 15.30 -49.12
C GLY A 269 -24.91 15.79 -48.37
N GLY A 270 -24.46 15.11 -47.30
CA GLY A 270 -23.22 15.40 -46.58
C GLY A 270 -23.32 15.36 -45.05
N VAL A 271 -22.72 16.35 -44.38
CA VAL A 271 -22.61 16.38 -42.90
C VAL A 271 -23.33 17.61 -42.34
N ALA A 272 -24.34 17.40 -41.53
CA ALA A 272 -25.10 18.44 -40.85
C ALA A 272 -24.60 18.64 -39.40
N VAL A 273 -24.27 19.89 -39.06
CA VAL A 273 -24.02 20.33 -37.68
C VAL A 273 -25.26 21.08 -37.20
N VAL A 274 -26.02 20.48 -36.29
CA VAL A 274 -27.21 21.10 -35.69
C VAL A 274 -26.79 21.74 -34.36
N THR A 275 -27.04 23.03 -34.19
CA THR A 275 -26.76 23.79 -32.97
C THR A 275 -28.05 24.07 -32.20
N SER A 276 -28.01 24.04 -30.88
CA SER A 276 -29.21 24.24 -30.05
C SER A 276 -29.17 25.57 -29.28
N GLY A 277 -29.88 26.59 -29.81
CA GLY A 277 -30.23 27.81 -29.06
C GLY A 277 -30.49 29.08 -29.87
N ALA A 278 -31.78 29.41 -30.11
CA ALA A 278 -32.30 30.78 -30.29
C ALA A 278 -33.86 30.86 -30.32
N SER A 279 -34.47 31.23 -29.18
CA SER A 279 -35.74 32.00 -28.96
C SER A 279 -36.92 32.00 -29.97
N VAL A 280 -38.15 31.73 -29.48
CA VAL A 280 -39.36 32.62 -29.60
C VAL A 280 -40.27 32.47 -28.35
N ALA A 281 -41.04 33.49 -27.98
CA ALA A 281 -41.87 33.58 -26.77
C ALA A 281 -43.39 33.32 -26.96
N SER A 282 -44.08 32.92 -25.88
CA SER A 282 -45.52 33.14 -25.56
C SER A 282 -45.78 32.56 -24.15
N ALA A 283 -46.10 33.36 -23.13
CA ALA A 283 -47.43 33.89 -22.76
C ALA A 283 -48.15 33.01 -21.70
N GLU A 284 -48.38 33.58 -20.52
CA GLU A 284 -49.19 33.03 -19.42
C GLU A 284 -50.67 33.49 -19.57
N PRO A 285 -51.66 32.67 -19.18
CA PRO A 285 -52.53 33.09 -18.07
C PRO A 285 -52.99 31.95 -17.11
N ALA A 286 -52.73 32.16 -15.81
CA ALA A 286 -53.63 31.99 -14.67
C ALA A 286 -54.65 30.82 -14.56
N ARG A 287 -54.60 30.10 -13.42
CA ARG A 287 -55.84 29.82 -12.64
C ARG A 287 -55.63 29.77 -11.11
N LYS A 288 -56.48 30.52 -10.39
CA LYS A 288 -56.68 30.50 -8.92
C LYS A 288 -57.13 29.13 -8.40
N ALA A 289 -56.65 28.74 -7.21
CA ALA A 289 -57.50 28.55 -6.01
C ALA A 289 -56.66 28.17 -4.76
N ALA A 290 -56.95 28.84 -3.63
CA ALA A 290 -56.62 28.42 -2.27
C ALA A 290 -57.94 27.93 -1.58
N PRO A 291 -58.01 27.38 -0.34
CA PRO A 291 -57.31 27.86 0.86
C PRO A 291 -56.73 26.80 1.83
N ALA A 292 -56.08 27.32 2.89
CA ALA A 292 -55.56 26.62 4.07
C ALA A 292 -56.68 26.22 5.07
N PRO A 293 -56.46 25.67 6.31
CA PRO A 293 -55.60 26.24 7.39
C PRO A 293 -54.76 25.19 8.22
N ARG A 294 -53.51 25.48 8.63
CA ARG A 294 -53.06 26.10 9.92
C ARG A 294 -53.02 25.15 11.15
N ALA A 295 -51.84 24.89 11.70
CA ALA A 295 -51.51 25.04 13.13
C ALA A 295 -50.04 24.68 13.47
N GLU A 296 -49.26 25.67 13.88
CA GLU A 296 -48.17 25.58 14.88
C GLU A 296 -48.75 26.04 16.24
N PRO A 297 -47.98 26.10 17.35
CA PRO A 297 -47.02 25.14 17.93
C PRO A 297 -47.27 24.92 19.45
N VAL A 298 -46.66 23.91 20.09
CA VAL A 298 -46.48 23.91 21.57
C VAL A 298 -45.12 23.31 21.96
N VAL A 299 -44.45 23.99 22.90
CA VAL A 299 -43.19 23.60 23.56
C VAL A 299 -43.51 23.08 24.96
N ALA A 300 -42.98 21.92 25.38
CA ALA A 300 -42.57 21.66 26.78
C ALA A 300 -41.97 20.26 27.04
N ALA A 301 -41.05 20.24 28.01
CA ALA A 301 -40.74 19.16 28.96
C ALA A 301 -40.22 17.79 28.48
N ALA A 302 -38.95 17.54 28.78
CA ALA A 302 -38.49 16.20 29.16
C ALA A 302 -39.13 15.78 30.50
N PRO A 303 -39.35 14.47 30.71
CA PRO A 303 -38.53 13.80 31.72
C PRO A 303 -38.18 12.33 31.39
N ALA A 304 -37.18 11.83 32.12
CA ALA A 304 -36.95 10.43 32.50
C ALA A 304 -36.90 9.32 31.41
N ALA A 305 -35.70 8.78 31.21
CA ALA A 305 -35.51 7.36 30.93
C ALA A 305 -36.01 6.52 32.14
N PRO A 306 -36.30 5.19 32.04
CA PRO A 306 -35.72 4.27 31.06
C PRO A 306 -36.66 3.22 30.43
N THR A 307 -36.32 2.75 29.22
CA THR A 307 -36.49 1.34 28.84
C THR A 307 -35.52 0.95 27.72
N SER A 308 -34.55 0.11 28.10
CA SER A 308 -33.90 -0.92 27.27
C SER A 308 -33.89 -0.76 25.74
N ASP A 309 -32.79 -0.25 25.19
CA ASP A 309 -32.21 -0.90 24.00
C ASP A 309 -31.87 -2.36 24.35
N PRO A 310 -32.14 -3.33 23.47
CA PRO A 310 -31.80 -4.72 23.74
C PRO A 310 -30.28 -4.96 23.66
N GLY A 311 -29.66 -5.08 24.84
CA GLY A 311 -28.74 -6.20 25.08
C GLY A 311 -27.23 -6.01 24.87
N LEU A 312 -26.68 -4.79 25.00
CA LEU A 312 -25.22 -4.61 25.09
C LEU A 312 -24.80 -4.05 26.46
N ALA A 313 -24.03 -4.82 27.22
CA ALA A 313 -23.48 -4.43 28.51
C ALA A 313 -22.42 -3.33 28.38
N ARG A 314 -22.58 -2.23 29.11
CA ARG A 314 -21.63 -1.11 29.04
C ARG A 314 -20.48 -1.31 30.02
N ILE A 315 -19.25 -1.37 29.51
CA ILE A 315 -18.04 -1.39 30.32
C ILE A 315 -17.68 0.06 30.66
N ALA A 316 -17.73 0.45 31.93
CA ALA A 316 -17.52 1.83 32.37
C ALA A 316 -16.03 2.22 32.45
N ASP A 317 -15.17 1.30 32.88
CA ASP A 317 -13.73 1.54 33.06
C ASP A 317 -12.92 0.25 32.87
N VAL A 318 -11.65 0.40 32.49
CA VAL A 318 -10.63 -0.66 32.47
C VAL A 318 -9.36 -0.07 33.09
N ARG A 319 -9.03 -0.55 34.29
CA ARG A 319 -7.96 -0.02 35.13
C ARG A 319 -6.92 -1.10 35.45
N PHE A 320 -5.64 -0.77 35.24
CA PHE A 320 -4.53 -1.57 35.70
C PHE A 320 -4.11 -1.19 37.13
N ALA A 321 -3.75 -2.19 37.94
CA ALA A 321 -3.15 -2.03 39.25
C ALA A 321 -2.04 -3.07 39.46
N SER A 322 -0.92 -2.65 40.04
CA SER A 322 0.12 -3.57 40.53
C SER A 322 -0.21 -4.00 41.97
N ALA A 323 -0.12 -5.29 42.27
CA ALA A 323 -0.46 -5.84 43.57
C ALA A 323 0.52 -6.95 43.97
N GLY A 324 1.52 -6.62 44.81
CA GLY A 324 2.32 -7.59 45.56
C GLY A 324 2.97 -8.71 44.73
N GLY A 325 3.62 -8.36 43.60
CA GLY A 325 4.24 -9.34 42.67
C GLY A 325 3.29 -9.87 41.58
N GLY A 326 2.00 -9.55 41.66
CA GLY A 326 1.02 -9.81 40.61
C GLY A 326 0.60 -8.54 39.86
N SER A 327 -0.01 -8.74 38.68
CA SER A 327 -0.69 -7.70 37.91
C SER A 327 -2.21 -7.90 37.99
N ARG A 328 -2.97 -6.83 38.19
CA ARG A 328 -4.43 -6.85 38.28
C ARG A 328 -5.03 -5.89 37.26
N ILE A 329 -6.07 -6.35 36.56
CA ILE A 329 -6.89 -5.55 35.65
C ILE A 329 -8.32 -5.59 36.18
N ASP A 330 -8.85 -4.43 36.57
CA ASP A 330 -10.23 -4.26 37.01
C ASP A 330 -11.07 -3.68 35.87
N ILE A 331 -12.19 -4.35 35.58
CA ILE A 331 -13.10 -4.05 34.48
C ILE A 331 -14.47 -3.73 35.08
N ALA A 332 -14.87 -2.47 35.06
CA ALA A 332 -16.13 -2.03 35.65
C ALA A 332 -17.29 -2.32 34.70
N GLY A 333 -17.81 -3.54 34.73
CA GLY A 333 -18.96 -3.98 33.94
C GLY A 333 -19.06 -5.51 33.88
N LYS A 334 -20.26 -6.02 33.61
CA LYS A 334 -20.54 -7.46 33.52
C LYS A 334 -21.01 -7.84 32.13
N ALA A 335 -20.34 -8.81 31.52
CA ALA A 335 -20.68 -9.40 30.23
C ALA A 335 -20.26 -10.88 30.23
N PRO A 336 -20.91 -11.76 29.46
CA PRO A 336 -20.37 -13.08 29.15
C PRO A 336 -18.96 -12.94 28.59
N PHE A 337 -18.03 -13.81 29.00
CA PHE A 337 -16.63 -13.66 28.63
C PHE A 337 -15.96 -14.98 28.30
N VAL A 338 -15.02 -14.92 27.35
CA VAL A 338 -14.15 -16.02 26.94
C VAL A 338 -12.70 -15.55 27.03
N ILE A 339 -11.87 -16.31 27.74
CA ILE A 339 -10.42 -16.11 27.78
C ILE A 339 -9.80 -17.08 26.77
N SER A 340 -9.03 -16.54 25.83
CA SER A 340 -8.24 -17.33 24.89
C SER A 340 -6.76 -16.96 24.99
N ARG A 341 -5.89 -17.96 24.82
CA ARG A 341 -4.43 -17.80 24.91
C ARG A 341 -3.82 -18.16 23.54
N PRO A 342 -3.84 -17.23 22.56
CA PRO A 342 -3.39 -17.51 21.19
C PRO A 342 -1.89 -17.81 21.08
N ASP A 343 -1.08 -17.34 22.02
CA ASP A 343 0.34 -17.67 22.12
C ASP A 343 0.79 -17.71 23.61
N ALA A 344 2.02 -18.15 23.87
CA ALA A 344 2.53 -18.33 25.24
C ALA A 344 2.73 -17.02 26.04
N ARG A 345 2.69 -15.86 25.37
CA ARG A 345 2.90 -14.52 25.93
C ARG A 345 1.69 -13.59 25.76
N THR A 346 0.62 -14.00 25.11
CA THR A 346 -0.57 -13.15 24.90
C THR A 346 -1.81 -13.85 25.43
N VAL A 347 -2.55 -13.16 26.30
CA VAL A 347 -3.86 -13.63 26.77
C VAL A 347 -4.92 -12.60 26.36
N VAL A 348 -6.00 -13.08 25.74
CA VAL A 348 -7.06 -12.26 25.18
C VAL A 348 -8.36 -12.57 25.90
N LEU A 349 -8.88 -11.57 26.63
CA LEU A 349 -10.23 -11.59 27.16
C LEU A 349 -11.17 -11.00 26.10
N THR A 350 -12.14 -11.79 25.67
CA THR A 350 -13.25 -11.33 24.82
C THR A 350 -14.50 -11.24 25.68
N LEU A 351 -15.12 -10.06 25.71
CA LEU A 351 -16.40 -9.80 26.37
C LEU A 351 -17.48 -9.75 25.28
N ASP A 352 -18.40 -10.72 25.31
CA ASP A 352 -19.49 -10.85 24.35
C ASP A 352 -20.65 -9.92 24.70
N GLY A 353 -21.22 -9.29 23.67
CA GLY A 353 -22.34 -8.35 23.86
C GLY A 353 -21.98 -7.18 24.76
N ALA A 354 -20.76 -6.65 24.65
CA ALA A 354 -20.24 -5.58 25.49
C ALA A 354 -19.85 -4.33 24.68
N LYS A 355 -19.90 -3.15 25.29
CA LYS A 355 -19.52 -1.88 24.64
C LYS A 355 -18.66 -1.03 25.56
N LEU A 356 -17.44 -0.75 25.09
CA LEU A 356 -16.46 0.13 25.73
C LEU A 356 -16.65 1.58 25.21
N PRO A 357 -16.55 2.62 26.04
CA PRO A 357 -16.45 4.01 25.58
C PRO A 357 -15.15 4.25 24.82
N ARG A 358 -15.16 5.07 23.76
CA ARG A 358 -13.96 5.44 22.99
C ARG A 358 -12.81 5.98 23.84
N ALA A 359 -13.10 6.65 24.96
CA ALA A 359 -12.09 7.14 25.90
C ALA A 359 -11.26 6.03 26.58
N MET A 360 -11.75 4.78 26.54
CA MET A 360 -11.07 3.59 27.05
C MET A 360 -10.56 2.67 25.93
N GLU A 361 -10.68 3.06 24.65
CA GLU A 361 -10.00 2.40 23.53
C GLU A 361 -8.52 2.85 23.53
N ARG A 362 -7.67 2.16 24.31
CA ARG A 362 -6.28 2.56 24.56
C ARG A 362 -5.37 1.38 24.82
N SER A 363 -4.07 1.59 24.56
CA SER A 363 -2.99 0.73 25.02
C SER A 363 -2.28 1.39 26.21
N LEU A 364 -2.01 0.59 27.25
CA LEU A 364 -1.29 0.98 28.45
C LEU A 364 0.00 0.16 28.51
N ASP A 365 1.14 0.85 28.44
CA ASP A 365 2.43 0.27 28.76
C ASP A 365 2.52 0.11 30.28
N THR A 366 2.66 -1.13 30.75
CA THR A 366 2.76 -1.45 32.17
C THR A 366 4.17 -1.85 32.59
N THR A 367 5.17 -1.65 31.73
CA THR A 367 6.56 -2.08 31.98
C THR A 367 7.20 -1.39 33.19
N ALA A 368 6.82 -0.14 33.50
CA ALA A 368 7.27 0.56 34.70
C ALA A 368 6.79 -0.09 36.01
N PHE A 369 5.80 -0.99 35.95
CA PHE A 369 5.34 -1.77 37.10
C PHE A 369 5.99 -3.16 37.06
N HIS A 370 6.62 -3.55 38.17
CA HIS A 370 7.35 -4.82 38.30
C HIS A 370 6.38 -6.01 38.50
N GLY A 371 5.66 -6.38 37.44
CA GLY A 371 4.77 -7.55 37.41
C GLY A 371 4.73 -8.23 36.03
N PRO A 372 3.99 -9.35 35.92
CA PRO A 372 4.03 -10.25 34.76
C PRO A 372 3.49 -9.64 33.46
N VAL A 373 2.64 -8.60 33.53
CA VAL A 373 2.05 -7.97 32.34
C VAL A 373 2.92 -6.81 31.86
N ALA A 374 3.34 -6.86 30.59
CA ALA A 374 4.11 -5.82 29.90
C ALA A 374 3.21 -4.73 29.27
N MET A 375 2.06 -5.12 28.72
CA MET A 375 1.14 -4.20 28.04
C MET A 375 -0.30 -4.68 28.17
N VAL A 376 -1.24 -3.73 28.32
CA VAL A 376 -2.69 -3.97 28.30
C VAL A 376 -3.33 -3.10 27.22
N SER A 377 -4.01 -3.72 26.26
CA SER A 377 -4.72 -3.01 25.19
C SER A 377 -6.20 -3.34 25.20
N SER A 378 -7.08 -2.35 25.38
CA SER A 378 -8.53 -2.51 25.37
C SER A 378 -9.15 -1.81 24.16
N PHE A 379 -10.01 -2.50 23.40
CA PHE A 379 -10.71 -1.94 22.24
C PHE A 379 -12.06 -2.63 21.97
N ASN A 380 -12.99 -1.89 21.34
CA ASN A 380 -14.20 -2.49 20.75
C ASN A 380 -13.84 -3.20 19.44
N GLN A 381 -14.45 -4.37 19.19
CA GLN A 381 -14.45 -5.02 17.88
C GLN A 381 -15.74 -4.66 17.13
N PRO A 382 -15.72 -3.71 16.17
CA PRO A 382 -16.95 -3.09 15.66
C PRO A 382 -17.83 -4.04 14.82
N GLN A 383 -17.25 -5.13 14.33
CA GLN A 383 -17.91 -6.13 13.48
C GLN A 383 -18.67 -7.19 14.30
N THR A 384 -18.25 -7.47 15.53
CA THR A 384 -18.85 -8.52 16.38
C THR A 384 -19.61 -7.98 17.59
N GLY A 385 -19.48 -6.68 17.91
CA GLY A 385 -20.10 -6.10 19.11
C GLY A 385 -19.47 -6.62 20.42
N GLN A 386 -18.22 -7.09 20.34
CA GLN A 386 -17.43 -7.58 21.45
C GLN A 386 -16.44 -6.50 21.94
N VAL A 387 -16.05 -6.54 23.21
CA VAL A 387 -14.86 -5.82 23.70
C VAL A 387 -13.71 -6.82 23.82
N ARG A 388 -12.54 -6.49 23.28
CA ARG A 388 -11.32 -7.27 23.50
C ARG A 388 -10.37 -6.52 24.41
N ILE A 389 -9.84 -7.22 25.41
CA ILE A 389 -8.79 -6.77 26.31
C ILE A 389 -7.64 -7.75 26.17
N VAL A 390 -6.53 -7.29 25.60
CA VAL A 390 -5.32 -8.06 25.31
C VAL A 390 -4.27 -7.74 26.36
N ALA A 391 -3.81 -8.74 27.09
CA ALA A 391 -2.70 -8.64 28.03
C ALA A 391 -1.48 -9.37 27.44
N THR A 392 -0.39 -8.63 27.20
CA THR A 392 0.91 -9.19 26.80
C THR A 392 1.75 -9.42 28.05
N LEU A 393 2.25 -10.64 28.21
CA LEU A 393 3.02 -11.13 29.34
C LEU A 393 4.53 -11.10 29.05
N ARG A 394 5.32 -10.87 30.11
CA ARG A 394 6.79 -10.94 30.08
C ARG A 394 7.32 -12.38 30.06
N GLY A 395 6.58 -13.31 30.65
CA GLY A 395 6.95 -14.72 30.81
C GLY A 395 5.71 -15.57 31.11
N SER A 396 5.92 -16.80 31.59
CA SER A 396 4.84 -17.68 32.02
C SER A 396 4.12 -17.11 33.24
N ALA A 397 2.88 -16.67 33.04
CA ALA A 397 1.99 -16.25 34.13
C ALA A 397 0.70 -17.08 34.11
N THR A 398 0.24 -17.41 35.31
CA THR A 398 -1.08 -18.00 35.55
C THR A 398 -2.07 -16.86 35.72
N ASP A 399 -3.17 -16.91 34.96
CA ASP A 399 -4.23 -15.92 35.04
C ASP A 399 -5.47 -16.50 35.73
N ARG A 400 -6.18 -15.65 36.48
CA ARG A 400 -7.41 -16.00 37.19
C ARG A 400 -8.39 -14.85 37.07
N MET A 401 -9.59 -15.15 36.59
CA MET A 401 -10.72 -14.23 36.59
C MET A 401 -11.57 -14.43 37.84
N VAL A 402 -11.99 -13.32 38.47
CA VAL A 402 -12.94 -13.32 39.58
C VAL A 402 -14.04 -12.31 39.26
N GLU A 403 -15.28 -12.77 39.23
CA GLU A 403 -16.43 -11.89 39.11
C GLU A 403 -16.75 -11.27 40.48
N THR A 404 -16.92 -9.94 40.52
CA THR A 404 -17.29 -9.19 41.72
C THR A 404 -18.71 -8.64 41.58
N ARG A 405 -19.22 -7.94 42.60
CA ARG A 405 -20.57 -7.36 42.57
C ARG A 405 -20.76 -6.36 41.41
N ASP A 406 -19.71 -5.59 41.11
CA ASP A 406 -19.79 -4.42 40.23
C ASP A 406 -18.91 -4.53 38.95
N GLY A 407 -18.23 -5.66 38.74
CA GLY A 407 -17.39 -5.88 37.56
C GLY A 407 -16.60 -7.19 37.54
N LEU A 408 -15.63 -7.29 36.64
CA LEU A 408 -14.69 -8.40 36.51
C LEU A 408 -13.29 -7.98 36.98
N THR A 409 -12.64 -8.81 37.78
CA THR A 409 -11.25 -8.61 38.23
C THR A 409 -10.38 -9.74 37.66
N TRP A 410 -9.42 -9.39 36.82
CA TRP A 410 -8.49 -10.32 36.19
C TRP A 410 -7.11 -10.19 36.82
N THR A 411 -6.64 -11.23 37.49
CA THR A 411 -5.34 -11.26 38.18
C THR A 411 -4.36 -12.19 37.49
N PHE A 412 -3.14 -11.72 37.29
CA PHE A 412 -2.00 -12.48 36.78
C PHE A 412 -0.95 -12.62 37.87
N THR A 413 -0.56 -13.85 38.18
CA THR A 413 0.55 -14.17 39.08
C THR A 413 1.67 -14.79 38.29
N GLU A 414 2.93 -14.42 38.57
CA GLU A 414 4.09 -15.06 37.94
C GLU A 414 4.05 -16.57 38.22
N GLY A 415 4.13 -17.35 37.14
CA GLY A 415 4.11 -18.81 37.19
C GLY A 415 5.51 -19.33 37.52
N GLY A 416 5.86 -19.30 38.81
CA GLY A 416 6.89 -20.19 39.36
C GLY A 416 6.29 -21.57 39.64
N ASP A 417 7.11 -22.62 39.53
CA ASP A 417 6.76 -23.97 39.94
C ASP A 417 6.45 -24.01 41.45
N ALA A 418 5.16 -24.03 41.82
CA ALA A 418 4.69 -24.38 43.16
C ALA A 418 3.18 -24.71 43.16
N ALA A 419 2.85 -26.00 43.20
CA ALA A 419 1.51 -26.50 43.56
C ALA A 419 1.57 -27.24 44.91
N GLU A 420 2.17 -26.61 45.93
CA GLU A 420 2.26 -27.07 47.32
C GLU A 420 2.55 -25.81 48.18
N ALA A 421 1.95 -25.52 49.34
CA ALA A 421 1.08 -26.31 50.23
C ALA A 421 0.13 -25.43 51.09
N ALA A 422 -0.87 -26.06 51.73
CA ALA A 422 -1.37 -25.80 53.10
C ALA A 422 -2.55 -26.77 53.38
N ALA A 423 -2.67 -27.52 54.47
CA ALA A 423 -1.86 -27.86 55.67
C ALA A 423 -2.47 -29.16 56.30
N PRO A 424 -2.06 -29.76 57.46
CA PRO A 424 -0.98 -29.42 58.42
C PRO A 424 -0.05 -30.62 58.84
N ALA A 425 0.78 -30.42 59.89
CA ALA A 425 1.85 -31.28 60.46
C ALA A 425 1.39 -32.64 61.08
N VAL A 426 2.22 -33.63 61.50
CA VAL A 426 3.52 -33.69 62.27
C VAL A 426 4.25 -35.07 62.00
N PRO A 427 5.43 -35.49 62.58
CA PRO A 427 6.79 -35.30 62.01
C PRO A 427 7.71 -36.57 61.85
N GLU A 428 8.92 -36.31 61.31
CA GLU A 428 10.26 -36.83 61.75
C GLU A 428 10.88 -38.17 61.23
N GLN A 429 12.23 -38.14 61.08
CA GLN A 429 13.24 -39.20 60.81
C GLN A 429 13.33 -39.79 59.37
N ALA A 430 14.51 -39.97 58.73
CA ALA A 430 15.89 -39.54 59.05
C ALA A 430 16.82 -39.53 57.80
N GLN A 431 17.91 -38.73 57.87
CA GLN A 431 19.33 -38.91 57.43
C GLN A 431 19.70 -40.05 56.42
N ALA A 432 20.68 -39.92 55.50
CA ALA A 432 21.66 -38.87 55.15
C ALA A 432 22.42 -39.19 53.83
N ALA A 433 23.42 -38.37 53.48
CA ALA A 433 24.41 -38.45 52.38
C ALA A 433 23.87 -38.13 50.96
N ASP A 434 24.21 -37.00 50.32
CA ASP A 434 25.52 -36.44 49.90
C ASP A 434 26.13 -37.06 48.62
N ALA A 435 26.81 -36.34 47.72
CA ALA A 435 26.61 -34.97 47.18
C ALA A 435 27.67 -34.70 46.08
N LYS A 436 27.23 -34.27 44.88
CA LYS A 436 28.07 -33.64 43.82
C LYS A 436 29.19 -34.56 43.24
N VAL A 437 29.86 -34.29 42.12
CA VAL A 437 30.16 -33.03 41.41
C VAL A 437 29.94 -33.15 39.88
N ALA A 438 29.69 -31.99 39.26
CA ALA A 438 29.44 -31.76 37.84
C ALA A 438 30.62 -32.08 36.89
N GLY A 439 30.31 -32.18 35.59
CA GLY A 439 31.30 -32.15 34.51
C GLY A 439 30.67 -32.08 33.11
N PHE A 440 30.85 -30.93 32.46
CA PHE A 440 30.70 -30.68 31.00
C PHE A 440 29.31 -30.80 30.34
N ALA A 441 28.76 -29.64 29.98
CA ALA A 441 27.90 -29.52 28.81
C ALA A 441 28.80 -29.59 27.55
N ALA A 442 28.61 -30.63 26.75
CA ALA A 442 29.07 -30.68 25.37
C ALA A 442 27.85 -30.83 24.46
N GLU A 443 27.89 -30.12 23.35
CA GLU A 443 26.93 -30.09 22.25
C GLU A 443 26.32 -31.48 21.94
N ALA A 444 25.02 -31.64 22.17
CA ALA A 444 24.33 -32.91 21.94
C ALA A 444 24.04 -33.08 20.43
N PRO A 445 24.65 -34.06 19.74
CA PRO A 445 24.31 -34.33 18.35
C PRO A 445 22.92 -34.99 18.29
N ALA A 446 22.16 -34.65 17.25
CA ALA A 446 20.81 -35.18 17.03
C ALA A 446 20.81 -36.65 16.54
N TYR A 447 21.29 -37.58 17.37
CA TYR A 447 21.28 -39.02 17.14
C TYR A 447 20.79 -39.79 18.38
N ALA A 448 19.54 -39.55 18.78
CA ALA A 448 18.90 -40.25 19.91
C ALA A 448 17.39 -40.48 19.73
N SER A 449 16.93 -40.83 18.52
CA SER A 449 15.54 -41.28 18.27
C SER A 449 15.45 -42.68 17.65
N SER A 450 16.39 -43.56 18.00
CA SER A 450 16.31 -44.99 17.68
C SER A 450 17.01 -45.82 18.77
N GLY A 451 16.26 -46.33 19.75
CA GLY A 451 16.84 -47.24 20.75
C GLY A 451 16.25 -47.22 22.16
N ALA A 452 15.43 -46.24 22.54
CA ALA A 452 14.62 -46.36 23.75
C ALA A 452 13.54 -47.44 23.51
N PRO A 453 13.56 -48.61 24.17
CA PRO A 453 12.51 -49.59 23.99
C PRO A 453 11.20 -49.01 24.52
N GLN A 454 10.25 -48.74 23.62
CA GLN A 454 8.89 -48.37 24.02
C GLN A 454 8.39 -49.40 25.03
N ALA A 455 7.88 -48.93 26.17
CA ALA A 455 7.26 -49.80 27.16
C ALA A 455 6.09 -50.53 26.49
N ARG A 456 6.25 -51.83 26.22
CA ARG A 456 5.24 -52.65 25.54
C ARG A 456 3.96 -52.59 26.36
N GLY A 457 2.91 -52.02 25.78
CA GLY A 457 1.61 -51.91 26.42
C GLY A 457 0.97 -53.29 26.57
N TYR A 458 1.05 -53.85 27.77
CA TYR A 458 0.37 -55.11 28.09
C TYR A 458 -1.14 -54.87 28.16
N SER A 459 -1.89 -55.60 27.33
CA SER A 459 -3.33 -55.39 27.08
C SER A 459 -4.17 -56.64 27.33
N GLY A 460 -3.54 -57.73 27.75
CA GLY A 460 -4.20 -58.99 28.04
C GLY A 460 -5.23 -58.89 29.17
N ARG A 461 -6.26 -59.75 29.11
CA ARG A 461 -7.18 -59.98 30.23
C ARG A 461 -6.39 -60.22 31.51
N ARG A 462 -6.74 -59.49 32.57
CA ARG A 462 -6.07 -59.55 33.87
C ARG A 462 -6.39 -60.87 34.55
N ILE A 463 -5.37 -61.52 35.10
CA ILE A 463 -5.45 -62.78 35.82
C ILE A 463 -4.70 -62.72 37.14
N THR A 464 -5.07 -63.63 38.03
CA THR A 464 -4.38 -63.91 39.27
C THR A 464 -3.96 -65.38 39.24
N LEU A 465 -2.67 -65.65 39.45
CA LEU A 465 -2.07 -66.98 39.40
C LEU A 465 -1.17 -67.10 40.64
N ASP A 466 -1.32 -68.18 41.41
CA ASP A 466 -0.48 -68.44 42.58
C ASP A 466 -0.09 -69.91 42.57
N PHE A 467 1.14 -70.19 42.13
CA PHE A 467 1.64 -71.55 41.93
C PHE A 467 3.05 -71.71 42.48
N HIS A 468 3.22 -72.72 43.33
CA HIS A 468 4.49 -73.16 43.86
C HIS A 468 4.95 -74.40 43.08
N ASP A 469 6.18 -74.36 42.54
CA ASP A 469 6.83 -75.51 41.90
C ASP A 469 6.06 -76.14 40.71
N ILE A 470 5.26 -75.36 39.97
CA ILE A 470 4.50 -75.84 38.80
C ILE A 470 5.41 -76.05 37.59
N GLU A 471 5.18 -77.12 36.82
CA GLU A 471 5.86 -77.32 35.55
C GLU A 471 5.50 -76.23 34.53
N ILE A 472 6.53 -75.67 33.87
CA ILE A 472 6.36 -74.60 32.88
C ILE A 472 5.32 -74.94 31.79
N ARG A 473 5.23 -76.20 31.35
CA ARG A 473 4.29 -76.63 30.31
C ARG A 473 2.83 -76.49 30.76
N ASN A 474 2.54 -76.84 32.02
CA ASN A 474 1.19 -76.76 32.57
C ASN A 474 0.78 -75.31 32.82
N LEU A 475 1.72 -74.47 33.27
CA LEU A 475 1.53 -73.02 33.39
C LEU A 475 1.27 -72.35 32.03
N LEU A 476 2.05 -72.70 31.00
CA LEU A 476 1.85 -72.17 29.64
C LEU A 476 0.52 -72.62 29.03
N ARG A 477 0.07 -73.86 29.29
CA ARG A 477 -1.24 -74.34 28.88
C ARG A 477 -2.38 -73.55 29.51
N LEU A 478 -2.30 -73.26 30.81
CA LEU A 478 -3.27 -72.42 31.51
C LEU A 478 -3.32 -71.00 30.92
N ILE A 479 -2.17 -70.43 30.56
CA ILE A 479 -2.12 -69.12 29.86
C ILE A 479 -2.71 -69.21 28.45
N ALA A 480 -2.54 -70.32 27.73
CA ALA A 480 -3.19 -70.56 26.43
C ALA A 480 -4.72 -70.53 26.53
N ASP A 481 -5.28 -71.27 27.50
CA ASP A 481 -6.73 -71.35 27.74
C ASP A 481 -7.34 -69.98 28.12
N VAL A 482 -6.62 -69.19 28.93
CA VAL A 482 -7.02 -67.81 29.30
C VAL A 482 -6.94 -66.84 28.11
N SER A 483 -5.85 -66.90 27.35
CA SER A 483 -5.55 -65.97 26.25
C SER A 483 -6.33 -66.26 24.97
N LYS A 484 -6.92 -67.46 24.85
CA LYS A 484 -7.49 -68.02 23.61
C LYS A 484 -6.49 -68.08 22.45
N LYS A 485 -5.19 -68.12 22.73
CA LYS A 485 -4.11 -68.29 21.74
C LYS A 485 -3.60 -69.73 21.78
N ASN A 486 -3.29 -70.29 20.62
CA ASN A 486 -2.71 -71.62 20.53
C ASN A 486 -1.23 -71.54 20.89
N ILE A 487 -0.83 -72.06 22.05
CA ILE A 487 0.57 -72.06 22.48
C ILE A 487 1.23 -73.40 22.13
N VAL A 488 2.29 -73.36 21.31
CA VAL A 488 3.09 -74.52 20.93
C VAL A 488 4.43 -74.43 21.66
N VAL A 489 4.71 -75.41 22.51
CA VAL A 489 5.92 -75.46 23.34
C VAL A 489 6.90 -76.47 22.75
N ALA A 490 8.14 -76.05 22.51
CA ALA A 490 9.19 -76.93 22.01
C ALA A 490 9.66 -77.97 23.04
N ASP A 491 10.18 -79.10 22.57
CA ASP A 491 10.54 -80.23 23.42
C ASP A 491 11.67 -79.94 24.41
N ASP A 492 12.49 -78.93 24.15
CA ASP A 492 13.60 -78.48 24.99
C ASP A 492 13.19 -77.56 26.15
N VAL A 493 11.90 -77.22 26.26
CA VAL A 493 11.34 -76.40 27.33
C VAL A 493 10.95 -77.27 28.53
N SER A 494 11.83 -77.37 29.52
CA SER A 494 11.59 -78.11 30.76
C SER A 494 12.05 -77.31 31.98
N GLY A 495 11.37 -77.51 33.11
CA GLY A 495 11.68 -76.85 34.37
C GLY A 495 10.44 -76.45 35.16
N LYS A 496 10.64 -76.26 36.47
CA LYS A 496 9.60 -75.79 37.39
C LYS A 496 9.72 -74.30 37.66
N VAL A 497 8.58 -73.64 37.83
CA VAL A 497 8.45 -72.20 38.06
C VAL A 497 7.60 -72.00 39.32
N THR A 498 8.05 -71.13 40.22
CA THR A 498 7.20 -70.58 41.28
C THR A 498 6.81 -69.17 40.85
N VAL A 499 5.50 -68.90 40.81
CA VAL A 499 4.95 -67.64 40.30
C VAL A 499 3.73 -67.23 41.11
N SER A 500 3.77 -66.01 41.66
CA SER A 500 2.64 -65.39 42.35
C SER A 500 2.38 -64.03 41.70
N LEU A 501 1.26 -63.93 41.00
CA LEU A 501 0.84 -62.76 40.23
C LEU A 501 -0.58 -62.41 40.61
N ARG A 502 -0.84 -61.17 41.04
CA ARG A 502 -2.17 -60.67 41.39
C ARG A 502 -2.60 -59.57 40.43
N ASN A 503 -3.74 -59.78 39.76
CA ASN A 503 -4.35 -58.79 38.85
C ASN A 503 -3.41 -58.31 37.72
N VAL A 504 -2.67 -59.23 37.10
CA VAL A 504 -1.67 -58.97 36.04
C VAL A 504 -2.24 -59.37 34.66
N PRO A 505 -2.14 -58.55 33.61
CA PRO A 505 -2.45 -58.95 32.23
C PRO A 505 -1.77 -60.26 31.82
N TRP A 506 -2.48 -61.18 31.16
CA TRP A 506 -1.93 -62.51 30.81
C TRP A 506 -0.68 -62.45 29.91
N ASP A 507 -0.55 -61.42 29.08
CA ASP A 507 0.57 -61.17 28.19
C ASP A 507 1.81 -60.65 28.95
N GLN A 508 1.59 -59.86 30.00
CA GLN A 508 2.63 -59.49 30.97
C GLN A 508 3.06 -60.70 31.81
N ALA A 509 2.11 -61.50 32.28
CA ALA A 509 2.38 -62.74 33.01
C ALA A 509 3.21 -63.72 32.16
N LEU A 510 2.88 -63.86 30.87
CA LEU A 510 3.62 -64.68 29.92
C LEU A 510 5.06 -64.16 29.71
N ASP A 511 5.26 -62.86 29.47
CA ASP A 511 6.61 -62.30 29.27
C ASP A 511 7.49 -62.43 30.52
N LEU A 512 6.93 -62.22 31.72
CA LEU A 512 7.63 -62.43 33.00
C LEU A 512 8.06 -63.89 33.19
N VAL A 513 7.14 -64.85 32.95
CA VAL A 513 7.42 -66.29 33.06
C VAL A 513 8.50 -66.72 32.05
N LEU A 514 8.41 -66.28 30.80
CA LEU A 514 9.39 -66.60 29.76
C LEU A 514 10.79 -66.06 30.10
N ARG A 515 10.90 -64.79 30.51
CA ARG A 515 12.17 -64.17 30.93
C ARG A 515 12.80 -64.89 32.11
N SER A 516 12.02 -65.31 33.11
CA SER A 516 12.51 -66.01 34.30
C SER A 516 13.24 -67.34 34.00
N LYS A 517 13.03 -67.91 32.81
CA LYS A 517 13.63 -69.18 32.36
C LYS A 517 14.44 -69.07 31.06
N GLY A 518 14.75 -67.86 30.58
CA GLY A 518 15.52 -67.65 29.34
C GLY A 518 14.81 -68.15 28.07
N LEU A 519 13.47 -68.16 28.09
CA LEU A 519 12.64 -68.59 26.97
C LEU A 519 12.23 -67.39 26.12
N GLY A 520 12.08 -67.60 24.81
CA GLY A 520 11.52 -66.63 23.88
C GLY A 520 10.14 -67.05 23.38
N LYS A 521 9.41 -66.09 22.80
CA LYS A 521 8.19 -66.35 22.03
C LYS A 521 8.34 -65.82 20.60
N GLU A 522 7.80 -66.56 19.65
CA GLU A 522 7.61 -66.14 18.25
C GLU A 522 6.11 -66.20 17.95
N GLU A 523 5.52 -65.08 17.56
CA GLU A 523 4.07 -64.97 17.32
C GLU A 523 3.77 -65.12 15.83
N MET A 524 3.05 -66.19 15.48
CA MET A 524 2.59 -66.49 14.12
C MET A 524 1.07 -66.38 14.06
N GLY A 525 0.58 -65.14 14.09
CA GLY A 525 -0.86 -64.81 14.00
C GLY A 525 -1.69 -65.31 15.19
N ASN A 526 -2.26 -66.51 15.07
CA ASN A 526 -3.04 -67.13 16.16
C ASN A 526 -2.25 -68.15 17.00
N VAL A 527 -1.03 -68.50 16.56
CA VAL A 527 -0.15 -69.45 17.25
C VAL A 527 1.02 -68.70 17.89
N ILE A 528 1.36 -69.03 19.13
CA ILE A 528 2.55 -68.55 19.82
C ILE A 528 3.48 -69.73 20.01
N ARG A 529 4.64 -69.70 19.35
CA ARG A 529 5.70 -70.71 19.51
C ARG A 529 6.61 -70.30 20.67
N ILE A 530 6.86 -71.20 21.61
CA ILE A 530 7.73 -70.99 22.77
C ILE A 530 8.88 -71.99 22.72
N ALA A 531 10.11 -71.48 22.75
CA ALA A 531 11.35 -72.25 22.76
C ALA A 531 12.43 -71.45 23.53
N LYS A 532 13.64 -72.01 23.67
CA LYS A 532 14.77 -71.24 24.23
C LYS A 532 15.06 -69.98 23.41
N PHE A 533 15.38 -68.88 24.09
CA PHE A 533 15.63 -67.60 23.45
C PHE A 533 16.74 -67.67 22.39
N GLU A 534 17.82 -68.39 22.67
CA GLU A 534 18.95 -68.58 21.76
C GLU A 534 18.56 -69.32 20.47
N ALA A 535 17.66 -70.31 20.54
CA ALA A 535 17.21 -71.06 19.38
C ALA A 535 16.39 -70.17 18.44
N ILE A 536 15.47 -69.37 19.00
CA ILE A 536 14.68 -68.39 18.24
C ILE A 536 15.58 -67.30 17.66
N ALA A 537 16.53 -66.77 18.44
CA ALA A 537 17.47 -65.75 17.98
C ALA A 537 18.37 -66.26 16.84
N LYS A 538 18.87 -67.51 16.93
CA LYS A 538 19.66 -68.14 15.86
C LYS A 538 18.83 -68.40 14.61
N GLU A 539 17.59 -68.84 14.74
CA GLU A 539 16.67 -69.05 13.62
C GLU A 539 16.29 -67.72 12.94
N GLN A 540 16.05 -66.66 13.71
CA GLN A 540 15.78 -65.31 13.20
C GLN A 540 17.01 -64.69 12.54
N ALA A 541 18.21 -64.87 13.11
CA ALA A 541 19.46 -64.45 12.48
C ALA A 541 19.67 -65.19 11.15
N ALA A 542 19.46 -66.51 11.11
CA ALA A 542 19.56 -67.31 9.88
C ALA A 542 18.49 -66.92 8.83
N LYS A 543 17.26 -66.60 9.25
CA LYS A 543 16.20 -66.05 8.37
C LYS A 543 16.63 -64.70 7.78
N ALA A 544 17.12 -63.78 8.60
CA ALA A 544 17.57 -62.46 8.16
C ALA A 544 18.84 -62.52 7.27
N GLU A 545 19.76 -63.44 7.57
CA GLU A 545 20.94 -63.70 6.74
C GLU A 545 20.55 -64.36 5.41
N ALA A 546 19.59 -65.30 5.40
CA ALA A 546 19.04 -65.87 4.18
C ALA A 546 18.29 -64.83 3.33
N GLU A 547 17.57 -63.89 3.93
CA GLU A 547 16.96 -62.76 3.21
C GLU A 547 18.04 -61.83 2.62
N LYS A 548 19.04 -61.43 3.41
CA LYS A 548 20.20 -60.68 2.92
C LYS A 548 20.95 -61.39 1.79
N ALA A 549 21.07 -62.73 1.87
CA ALA A 549 21.68 -63.55 0.83
C ALA A 549 20.77 -63.70 -0.42
N ARG A 550 19.44 -63.55 -0.30
CA ARG A 550 18.52 -63.56 -1.46
C ARG A 550 18.52 -62.24 -2.24
N ILE A 551 18.71 -61.10 -1.58
CA ILE A 551 18.77 -59.77 -2.22
C ILE A 551 19.78 -59.70 -3.40
N PRO A 552 21.04 -60.21 -3.32
CA PRO A 552 21.96 -60.20 -4.45
C PRO A 552 21.54 -61.12 -5.62
N LEU A 553 20.76 -62.17 -5.36
CA LEU A 553 20.21 -63.06 -6.41
C LEU A 553 19.03 -62.43 -7.17
N ILE A 554 18.43 -61.34 -6.67
CA ILE A 554 17.37 -60.63 -7.39
C ILE A 554 17.99 -59.97 -8.65
N PRO A 555 17.42 -60.19 -9.85
CA PRO A 555 17.91 -59.59 -11.07
C PRO A 555 17.65 -58.08 -11.09
N LEU A 556 18.70 -57.31 -11.37
CA LEU A 556 18.62 -55.86 -11.56
C LEU A 556 17.87 -55.57 -12.86
N LYS A 557 16.91 -54.64 -12.81
CA LYS A 557 16.21 -54.12 -13.99
C LYS A 557 16.59 -52.66 -14.22
N VAL A 558 16.49 -52.19 -15.46
CA VAL A 558 16.66 -50.78 -15.82
C VAL A 558 15.28 -50.18 -16.08
N ARG A 559 15.04 -48.98 -15.55
CA ARG A 559 13.86 -48.15 -15.83
C ARG A 559 14.34 -46.79 -16.33
N ILE A 560 13.72 -46.30 -17.41
CA ILE A 560 13.87 -44.92 -17.87
C ILE A 560 12.66 -44.15 -17.32
N ILE A 561 12.89 -43.06 -16.62
CA ILE A 561 11.88 -42.21 -16.01
C ILE A 561 12.05 -40.78 -16.57
N PRO A 562 11.11 -40.25 -17.36
CA PRO A 562 11.17 -38.88 -17.84
C PRO A 562 10.89 -37.89 -16.70
N VAL A 563 11.53 -36.72 -16.75
CA VAL A 563 11.31 -35.60 -15.83
C VAL A 563 10.90 -34.38 -16.66
N ASN A 564 9.85 -33.67 -16.27
CA ASN A 564 9.17 -32.68 -17.12
C ASN A 564 9.40 -31.24 -16.66
N TYR A 565 9.31 -30.99 -15.35
CA TYR A 565 9.40 -29.67 -14.73
C TYR A 565 10.74 -29.48 -14.01
N ALA A 566 11.24 -30.52 -13.35
CA ALA A 566 12.55 -30.52 -12.70
C ALA A 566 13.67 -30.92 -13.68
N ARG A 567 14.93 -30.58 -13.34
CA ARG A 567 16.10 -31.11 -14.06
C ARG A 567 16.45 -32.49 -13.52
N ALA A 568 16.69 -33.44 -14.40
CA ALA A 568 17.06 -34.80 -14.02
C ALA A 568 18.32 -34.83 -13.13
N ALA A 569 19.29 -33.93 -13.33
CA ALA A 569 20.47 -33.79 -12.48
C ALA A 569 20.13 -33.50 -11.00
N ASP A 570 19.23 -32.54 -10.75
CA ASP A 570 18.84 -32.12 -9.40
C ASP A 570 18.03 -33.21 -8.67
N VAL A 571 17.24 -33.98 -9.43
CA VAL A 571 16.43 -35.10 -8.92
C VAL A 571 17.28 -36.36 -8.69
N ALA A 572 18.29 -36.62 -9.52
CA ALA A 572 19.15 -37.81 -9.43
C ALA A 572 19.82 -37.94 -8.05
N SER A 573 20.28 -36.83 -7.46
CA SER A 573 20.86 -36.81 -6.12
C SER A 573 19.88 -37.31 -5.05
N ARG A 574 18.59 -36.98 -5.16
CA ARG A 574 17.55 -37.40 -4.20
C ARG A 574 17.10 -38.84 -4.42
N VAL A 575 17.06 -39.29 -5.68
CA VAL A 575 16.72 -40.67 -6.03
C VAL A 575 17.78 -41.64 -5.54
N LYS A 576 19.06 -41.27 -5.60
CA LYS A 576 20.20 -42.10 -5.18
C LYS A 576 20.06 -42.62 -3.73
N ASP A 577 19.52 -41.81 -2.83
CA ASP A 577 19.35 -42.15 -1.41
C ASP A 577 18.25 -43.21 -1.15
N VAL A 578 17.39 -43.49 -2.15
CA VAL A 578 16.26 -44.44 -2.06
C VAL A 578 16.55 -45.79 -2.76
N LEU A 579 17.66 -45.86 -3.49
CA LEU A 579 18.14 -47.07 -4.18
C LEU A 579 18.77 -48.08 -3.20
N SER A 580 18.93 -49.32 -3.65
CA SER A 580 19.71 -50.33 -2.94
C SER A 580 21.22 -50.06 -3.07
N GLU A 581 22.04 -50.73 -2.24
CA GLU A 581 23.51 -50.70 -2.33
C GLU A 581 24.05 -51.10 -3.72
N ARG A 582 23.27 -51.85 -4.51
CA ARG A 582 23.60 -52.30 -5.88
C ARG A 582 23.02 -51.39 -6.96
N GLY A 583 22.22 -50.40 -6.56
CA GLY A 583 21.51 -49.51 -7.46
C GLY A 583 22.42 -48.43 -8.04
N SER A 584 22.15 -48.02 -9.28
CA SER A 584 22.77 -46.84 -9.87
C SER A 584 21.75 -45.96 -10.58
N VAL A 585 21.99 -44.66 -10.55
CA VAL A 585 21.25 -43.65 -11.31
C VAL A 585 22.20 -42.93 -12.26
N SER A 586 21.74 -42.69 -13.47
CA SER A 586 22.42 -41.89 -14.49
C SER A 586 21.40 -40.96 -15.15
N THR A 587 21.87 -39.83 -15.67
CA THR A 587 21.04 -38.77 -16.28
C THR A 587 21.42 -38.60 -17.75
N ASP A 588 20.45 -38.65 -18.67
CA ASP A 588 20.64 -38.13 -20.03
C ASP A 588 20.12 -36.69 -20.07
N GLU A 589 21.03 -35.72 -20.02
CA GLU A 589 20.70 -34.29 -20.06
C GLU A 589 20.00 -33.87 -21.36
N ARG A 590 20.29 -34.55 -22.48
CA ARG A 590 19.73 -34.21 -23.81
C ARG A 590 18.23 -34.52 -23.89
N THR A 591 17.74 -35.48 -23.11
CA THR A 591 16.32 -35.87 -23.08
C THR A 591 15.65 -35.66 -21.72
N ASN A 592 16.39 -35.11 -20.73
CA ASN A 592 15.98 -34.92 -19.35
C ASN A 592 15.36 -36.18 -18.71
N VAL A 593 15.96 -37.36 -18.95
CA VAL A 593 15.51 -38.62 -18.35
C VAL A 593 16.48 -39.15 -17.30
N LEU A 594 15.91 -39.80 -16.29
CA LEU A 594 16.62 -40.61 -15.29
C LEU A 594 16.66 -42.07 -15.75
N ILE A 595 17.87 -42.61 -15.87
CA ILE A 595 18.13 -44.02 -16.14
C ILE A 595 18.49 -44.66 -14.80
N VAL A 596 17.53 -45.38 -14.19
CA VAL A 596 17.68 -46.03 -12.89
C VAL A 596 17.87 -47.53 -13.10
N LYS A 597 18.90 -48.12 -12.50
CA LYS A 597 19.18 -49.56 -12.52
C LYS A 597 19.14 -50.10 -11.09
N ASP A 598 18.16 -50.93 -10.75
CA ASP A 598 18.02 -51.49 -9.40
C ASP A 598 17.09 -52.73 -9.35
N ILE A 599 16.85 -53.26 -8.16
CA ILE A 599 15.81 -54.26 -7.88
C ILE A 599 14.39 -53.68 -8.13
N PRO A 600 13.40 -54.50 -8.52
CA PRO A 600 12.06 -54.03 -8.88
C PRO A 600 11.37 -53.16 -7.82
N GLU A 601 11.51 -53.49 -6.54
CA GLU A 601 10.90 -52.73 -5.43
C GLU A 601 11.48 -51.32 -5.29
N ALA A 602 12.81 -51.19 -5.39
CA ALA A 602 13.49 -49.90 -5.34
C ALA A 602 13.13 -49.03 -6.56
N LEU A 603 12.96 -49.63 -7.74
CA LEU A 603 12.49 -48.92 -8.94
C LEU A 603 11.07 -48.38 -8.80
N VAL A 604 10.20 -49.01 -8.01
CA VAL A 604 8.85 -48.48 -7.74
C VAL A 604 8.92 -47.32 -6.73
N ARG A 605 9.77 -47.43 -5.69
CA ARG A 605 10.00 -46.32 -4.75
C ARG A 605 10.62 -45.10 -5.43
N ALA A 606 11.63 -45.30 -6.28
CA ALA A 606 12.26 -44.25 -7.06
C ALA A 606 11.27 -43.55 -8.00
N GLU A 607 10.43 -44.32 -8.70
CA GLU A 607 9.37 -43.76 -9.56
C GLU A 607 8.34 -42.95 -8.76
N GLY A 608 7.90 -43.44 -7.61
CA GLY A 608 6.99 -42.72 -6.72
C GLY A 608 7.60 -41.40 -6.22
N LEU A 609 8.88 -41.40 -5.84
CA LEU A 609 9.59 -40.18 -5.44
C LEU A 609 9.70 -39.19 -6.60
N VAL A 610 10.09 -39.62 -7.80
CA VAL A 610 10.19 -38.72 -8.97
C VAL A 610 8.83 -38.09 -9.29
N ARG A 611 7.73 -38.85 -9.26
CA ARG A 611 6.37 -38.31 -9.49
C ARG A 611 5.95 -37.25 -8.45
N ASN A 612 6.42 -37.38 -7.21
CA ASN A 612 6.12 -36.41 -6.14
C ASN A 612 7.05 -35.17 -6.17
N LEU A 613 8.24 -35.27 -6.79
CA LEU A 613 9.19 -34.17 -6.94
C LEU A 613 9.03 -33.40 -8.25
N ASP A 614 8.56 -34.05 -9.33
CA ASP A 614 8.37 -33.44 -10.65
C ASP A 614 7.02 -32.69 -10.74
N THR A 615 6.86 -31.67 -9.89
CA THR A 615 5.67 -30.81 -9.83
C THR A 615 5.90 -29.47 -10.54
N GLU A 616 4.82 -28.87 -11.04
CA GLU A 616 4.89 -27.55 -11.69
C GLU A 616 5.22 -26.46 -10.64
N ILE A 617 6.36 -25.79 -10.81
CA ILE A 617 6.80 -24.70 -9.93
C ILE A 617 5.98 -23.43 -10.22
N PRO A 618 5.44 -22.71 -9.21
CA PRO A 618 4.70 -21.49 -9.45
C PRO A 618 5.58 -20.39 -10.04
N GLN A 619 5.01 -19.60 -10.95
CA GLN A 619 5.62 -18.41 -11.52
C GLN A 619 5.06 -17.16 -10.86
N VAL A 620 5.94 -16.28 -10.37
CA VAL A 620 5.58 -15.04 -9.70
C VAL A 620 6.00 -13.84 -10.56
N LEU A 621 5.04 -12.98 -10.88
CA LEU A 621 5.25 -11.65 -11.42
C LEU A 621 5.37 -10.66 -10.26
N ILE A 622 6.50 -9.98 -10.14
CA ILE A 622 6.75 -8.92 -9.15
C ILE A 622 6.68 -7.57 -9.85
N GLU A 623 5.75 -6.72 -9.42
CA GLU A 623 5.69 -5.30 -9.78
C GLU A 623 6.16 -4.46 -8.59
N SER A 624 7.21 -3.65 -8.79
CA SER A 624 7.59 -2.60 -7.84
C SER A 624 7.12 -1.25 -8.36
N ARG A 625 6.83 -0.32 -7.45
CA ARG A 625 6.57 1.09 -7.75
C ARG A 625 7.33 1.95 -6.77
N ILE A 626 8.29 2.71 -7.27
CA ILE A 626 9.04 3.69 -6.51
C ILE A 626 8.45 5.05 -6.88
N VAL A 627 7.87 5.73 -5.90
CA VAL A 627 7.25 7.05 -6.05
C VAL A 627 8.11 8.04 -5.29
N GLU A 628 8.61 9.05 -5.99
CA GLU A 628 9.32 10.19 -5.39
C GLU A 628 8.52 11.46 -5.69
N ALA A 629 8.16 12.20 -4.65
CA ALA A 629 7.55 13.51 -4.75
C ALA A 629 8.44 14.52 -4.04
N SER A 630 8.72 15.64 -4.69
CA SER A 630 9.40 16.76 -4.05
C SER A 630 8.66 18.07 -4.33
N SER A 631 8.58 18.90 -3.30
CA SER A 631 8.08 20.27 -3.42
C SER A 631 9.09 21.22 -2.81
N ASN A 632 9.44 22.28 -3.55
CA ASN A 632 10.24 23.38 -3.04
C ASN A 632 9.38 24.64 -3.00
N PHE A 633 9.47 25.36 -1.89
CA PHE A 633 8.91 26.70 -1.74
C PHE A 633 10.00 27.66 -1.26
N ASN A 634 10.21 28.74 -1.98
CA ASN A 634 11.19 29.77 -1.62
C ASN A 634 10.57 31.16 -1.82
N ARG A 635 10.43 31.92 -0.73
CA ARG A 635 9.97 33.32 -0.76
C ARG A 635 11.05 34.23 -0.21
N GLN A 636 11.40 35.26 -0.96
CA GLN A 636 12.34 36.32 -0.57
C GLN A 636 11.71 37.70 -0.74
N LEU A 637 11.80 38.52 0.29
CA LEU A 637 11.48 39.95 0.25
C LEU A 637 12.73 40.73 0.61
N GLY A 638 13.05 41.76 -0.18
CA GLY A 638 14.25 42.56 0.01
C GLY A 638 14.08 44.00 -0.45
N VAL A 639 14.90 44.87 0.13
CA VAL A 639 14.85 46.31 -0.03
C VAL A 639 16.25 46.88 -0.25
N GLN A 640 16.36 47.76 -1.22
CA GLN A 640 17.55 48.56 -1.45
C GLN A 640 17.12 50.03 -1.46
N TRP A 641 17.69 50.86 -0.59
CA TRP A 641 17.43 52.29 -0.66
C TRP A 641 18.61 53.10 -0.14
N GLY A 642 18.75 54.30 -0.66
CA GLY A 642 19.82 55.22 -0.29
C GLY A 642 19.89 56.39 -1.25
N GLY A 643 20.76 57.33 -0.95
CA GLY A 643 20.78 58.60 -1.63
C GLY A 643 22.02 59.41 -1.32
N ASN A 644 22.09 60.57 -1.96
CA ASN A 644 23.03 61.62 -1.62
C ASN A 644 22.28 62.91 -1.30
N ALA A 645 22.78 63.63 -0.31
CA ALA A 645 22.39 65.00 0.00
C ALA A 645 23.66 65.85 0.06
N SER A 646 23.77 66.89 -0.76
CA SER A 646 24.91 67.80 -0.80
C SER A 646 24.48 69.24 -0.52
N PHE A 647 25.00 69.79 0.58
CA PHE A 647 24.77 71.17 0.99
C PHE A 647 26.02 71.98 0.67
N THR A 648 25.95 72.73 -0.42
CA THR A 648 27.04 73.54 -0.99
C THR A 648 26.50 74.88 -1.47
N GLN A 649 27.39 75.86 -1.66
CA GLN A 649 27.01 77.17 -2.20
C GLN A 649 26.39 77.05 -3.61
N ALA A 650 26.85 76.09 -4.43
CA ALA A 650 26.31 75.81 -5.75
C ALA A 650 24.92 75.16 -5.74
N THR A 651 24.52 74.53 -4.62
CA THR A 651 23.22 73.88 -4.46
C THR A 651 22.17 74.72 -3.73
N GLY A 652 22.51 75.96 -3.33
CA GLY A 652 21.56 76.96 -2.84
C GLY A 652 21.30 76.97 -1.33
N ASN A 653 22.11 76.28 -0.52
CA ASN A 653 21.98 76.29 0.94
C ASN A 653 23.14 77.05 1.61
N PRO A 654 22.95 78.31 2.06
CA PRO A 654 23.87 78.98 2.96
C PRO A 654 23.58 78.53 4.40
N THR A 655 24.28 77.51 4.88
CA THR A 655 24.15 76.93 6.23
C THR A 655 24.61 77.86 7.37
N GLY A 656 24.79 79.17 7.12
CA GLY A 656 25.29 80.16 8.07
C GLY A 656 26.78 80.06 8.41
N VAL A 657 27.44 78.96 8.06
CA VAL A 657 28.89 78.75 8.26
C VAL A 657 29.69 79.16 7.03
N ALA A 658 30.75 79.94 7.26
CA ALA A 658 31.65 80.41 6.20
C ALA A 658 32.60 79.31 5.69
N PHE A 659 33.12 79.51 4.49
CA PHE A 659 33.94 78.56 3.72
C PHE A 659 35.23 78.08 4.44
N PRO A 660 35.79 76.89 4.08
CA PRO A 660 35.49 76.10 2.89
C PRO A 660 35.06 74.65 3.19
N ASN A 661 34.00 74.44 3.97
CA ASN A 661 33.50 73.10 4.30
C ASN A 661 32.20 72.77 3.56
N ASN A 662 32.20 71.68 2.78
CA ASN A 662 31.02 71.10 2.16
C ASN A 662 30.46 69.96 3.03
N VAL A 663 29.17 69.99 3.35
CA VAL A 663 28.51 68.87 4.04
C VAL A 663 27.81 68.01 3.00
N SER A 664 28.23 66.76 2.89
CA SER A 664 27.56 65.77 2.05
C SER A 664 27.34 64.46 2.79
N GLY A 665 26.12 63.94 2.70
CA GLY A 665 25.76 62.60 3.14
C GLY A 665 25.59 61.70 1.92
N ALA A 666 26.14 60.49 1.98
CA ALA A 666 26.08 59.50 0.92
C ALA A 666 25.84 58.10 1.51
N GLY A 667 25.21 57.21 0.73
CA GLY A 667 25.13 55.79 1.07
C GLY A 667 26.50 55.11 1.10
N ALA A 668 26.54 53.88 1.62
CA ALA A 668 27.79 53.16 1.91
C ALA A 668 28.56 52.69 0.66
N ALA A 669 27.98 52.81 -0.54
CA ALA A 669 28.58 52.32 -1.78
C ALA A 669 29.54 53.33 -2.44
N GLY A 670 30.60 53.71 -1.71
CA GLY A 670 31.95 53.99 -2.24
C GLY A 670 32.18 55.09 -3.29
N GLN A 671 31.19 55.86 -3.72
CA GLN A 671 31.37 56.96 -4.68
C GLN A 671 31.25 58.32 -3.98
N SER A 672 32.30 59.13 -4.10
CA SER A 672 32.26 60.56 -3.78
C SER A 672 31.09 61.23 -4.52
N PRO A 673 30.31 62.13 -3.89
CA PRO A 673 29.13 62.72 -4.49
C PRO A 673 29.50 63.65 -5.66
N ASN A 674 29.62 63.05 -6.84
CA ASN A 674 29.83 63.77 -8.09
C ASN A 674 28.52 64.43 -8.53
N GLN A 675 28.60 65.65 -9.05
CA GLN A 675 27.42 66.48 -9.37
C GLN A 675 26.67 65.91 -10.58
N GLY A 676 25.65 65.07 -10.35
CA GLY A 676 24.80 64.49 -11.40
C GLY A 676 24.11 63.20 -10.95
N THR A 677 23.15 62.71 -11.75
CA THR A 677 22.54 61.40 -11.50
C THR A 677 23.50 60.28 -11.91
N SER A 678 24.17 59.65 -10.93
CA SER A 678 25.01 58.47 -11.17
C SER A 678 24.19 57.34 -11.83
N SER A 679 24.80 56.65 -12.80
CA SER A 679 24.25 55.44 -13.41
C SER A 679 24.22 54.24 -12.45
N THR A 680 24.93 54.33 -11.31
CA THR A 680 24.95 53.31 -10.27
C THR A 680 24.34 53.90 -8.99
N PRO A 681 23.11 53.51 -8.59
CA PRO A 681 22.45 54.09 -7.42
C PRO A 681 23.19 53.76 -6.12
N ASN A 682 23.51 54.79 -5.33
CA ASN A 682 24.20 54.63 -4.05
C ASN A 682 23.20 54.26 -2.92
N TYR A 683 23.22 53.00 -2.49
CA TYR A 683 22.35 52.49 -1.43
C TYR A 683 22.98 52.61 -0.04
N ALA A 684 22.18 53.04 0.94
CA ALA A 684 22.51 53.06 2.37
C ALA A 684 22.08 51.75 3.05
N VAL A 685 20.91 51.21 2.66
CA VAL A 685 20.46 49.86 2.96
C VAL A 685 20.50 49.08 1.65
N ASN A 686 21.26 47.98 1.61
CA ASN A 686 21.42 47.16 0.41
C ASN A 686 21.11 45.69 0.73
N LEU A 687 19.82 45.37 0.84
CA LEU A 687 19.31 44.05 1.21
C LEU A 687 18.35 43.49 0.13
N PRO A 688 18.78 43.33 -1.14
CA PRO A 688 17.93 42.82 -2.21
C PRO A 688 17.51 41.36 -2.01
N ALA A 689 16.35 41.00 -2.58
CA ALA A 689 16.03 39.62 -2.93
C ALA A 689 16.77 39.21 -4.21
N ALA A 690 17.03 37.91 -4.39
CA ALA A 690 17.79 37.38 -5.53
C ALA A 690 16.97 37.36 -6.84
N ILE A 691 16.68 38.55 -7.39
CA ILE A 691 15.89 38.72 -8.61
C ILE A 691 16.75 38.82 -9.88
N GLY A 692 16.27 38.22 -10.97
CA GLY A 692 16.96 38.12 -12.27
C GLY A 692 16.00 37.88 -13.43
N GLN A 693 16.51 37.65 -14.65
CA GLN A 693 15.64 37.31 -15.78
C GLN A 693 14.87 36.01 -15.50
N GLY A 694 13.54 36.07 -15.54
CA GLY A 694 12.66 34.94 -15.23
C GLY A 694 12.55 34.58 -13.74
N SER A 695 13.13 35.38 -12.83
CA SER A 695 13.17 35.06 -11.39
C SER A 695 12.83 36.29 -10.53
N GLY A 696 11.63 36.29 -9.94
CA GLY A 696 11.11 37.38 -9.13
C GLY A 696 10.89 38.70 -9.89
N GLY A 697 10.66 39.78 -9.15
CA GLY A 697 10.42 41.11 -9.69
C GLY A 697 10.82 42.21 -8.71
N GLY A 698 11.00 43.43 -9.22
CA GLY A 698 11.33 44.57 -8.39
C GLY A 698 10.82 45.89 -8.98
N ILE A 699 10.49 46.82 -8.10
CA ILE A 699 9.98 48.16 -8.44
C ILE A 699 10.99 49.17 -7.89
N GLY A 700 11.52 50.00 -8.78
CA GLY A 700 12.42 51.10 -8.45
C GLY A 700 11.72 52.46 -8.57
N LEU A 701 12.00 53.35 -7.61
CA LEU A 701 11.63 54.76 -7.60
C LEU A 701 12.89 55.58 -7.39
N VAL A 702 13.09 56.62 -8.20
CA VAL A 702 14.19 57.58 -8.06
C VAL A 702 13.59 58.97 -7.92
N LEU A 703 13.95 59.65 -6.84
CA LEU A 703 13.53 61.01 -6.52
C LEU A 703 14.77 61.90 -6.49
N GLY A 704 14.94 62.76 -7.50
CA GLY A 704 16.09 63.67 -7.61
C GLY A 704 15.65 65.13 -7.68
N SER A 705 16.46 66.04 -7.12
CA SER A 705 16.29 67.48 -7.33
C SER A 705 16.98 67.93 -8.63
N ALA A 706 16.39 68.91 -9.32
CA ALA A 706 16.91 69.39 -10.61
C ALA A 706 18.33 70.02 -10.52
N ASN A 707 18.74 70.46 -9.32
CA ASN A 707 20.07 71.00 -9.04
C ASN A 707 21.08 69.95 -8.53
N GLY A 708 20.73 68.66 -8.50
CA GLY A 708 21.60 67.57 -8.03
C GLY A 708 21.85 67.51 -6.52
N ALA A 709 21.31 68.46 -5.75
CA ALA A 709 21.51 68.59 -4.30
C ALA A 709 20.96 67.41 -3.48
N PHE A 710 19.90 66.76 -3.98
CA PHE A 710 19.25 65.63 -3.32
C PHE A 710 18.93 64.55 -4.33
N ASN A 711 19.25 63.30 -4.01
CA ASN A 711 18.80 62.13 -4.73
C ASN A 711 18.46 61.01 -3.73
N LEU A 712 17.34 60.33 -3.94
CA LEU A 712 16.89 59.18 -3.18
C LEU A 712 16.45 58.08 -4.16
N ASN A 713 17.13 56.94 -4.09
CA ASN A 713 16.78 55.72 -4.79
C ASN A 713 16.10 54.77 -3.79
N LEU A 714 14.95 54.22 -4.15
CA LEU A 714 14.26 53.16 -3.41
C LEU A 714 13.91 52.05 -4.40
N ARG A 715 14.31 50.83 -4.09
CA ARG A 715 14.00 49.62 -4.86
C ARG A 715 13.49 48.54 -3.92
N LEU A 716 12.25 48.13 -4.15
CA LEU A 716 11.66 46.94 -3.53
C LEU A 716 11.86 45.75 -4.47
N SER A 717 12.16 44.59 -3.91
CA SER A 717 12.42 43.35 -4.64
C SER A 717 11.73 42.17 -3.95
N ALA A 718 11.05 41.34 -4.73
CA ALA A 718 10.31 40.20 -4.24
C ALA A 718 10.50 39.01 -5.18
N LEU A 719 10.61 37.82 -4.59
CA LEU A 719 10.66 36.55 -5.29
C LEU A 719 9.79 35.57 -4.53
N GLU A 720 8.93 34.85 -5.23
CA GLU A 720 8.29 33.64 -4.72
C GLU A 720 8.41 32.57 -5.82
N ASN A 721 8.97 31.42 -5.46
CA ASN A 721 9.12 30.27 -6.32
C ASN A 721 8.47 29.06 -5.65
N ASN A 722 7.70 28.30 -6.42
CA ASN A 722 7.04 27.09 -5.96
C ASN A 722 7.16 26.04 -7.07
N GLY A 723 7.91 24.96 -6.81
CA GLY A 723 8.12 23.87 -7.74
C GLY A 723 7.65 22.55 -7.14
N VAL A 724 6.88 21.78 -7.89
CA VAL A 724 6.44 20.43 -7.51
C VAL A 724 6.86 19.44 -8.59
N VAL A 725 7.56 18.38 -8.20
CA VAL A 725 8.02 17.30 -9.08
C VAL A 725 7.50 15.97 -8.53
N LYS A 726 6.99 15.11 -9.42
CA LYS A 726 6.55 13.76 -9.07
C LYS A 726 7.08 12.76 -10.09
N THR A 727 7.91 11.84 -9.61
CA THR A 727 8.54 10.77 -10.39
C THR A 727 7.94 9.43 -9.96
N ILE A 728 7.60 8.58 -10.94
CA ILE A 728 7.10 7.22 -10.69
C ILE A 728 7.90 6.25 -11.56
N SER A 729 8.59 5.31 -10.92
CA SER A 729 9.33 4.24 -11.59
C SER A 729 8.70 2.90 -11.26
N SER A 730 8.27 2.14 -12.26
CA SER A 730 7.53 0.88 -12.07
C SER A 730 8.16 -0.34 -12.76
N PRO A 731 9.33 -0.84 -12.30
CA PRO A 731 9.94 -2.04 -12.86
C PRO A 731 9.10 -3.29 -12.56
N LYS A 732 9.03 -4.20 -13.54
CA LYS A 732 8.31 -5.48 -13.44
C LYS A 732 9.21 -6.62 -13.90
N ILE A 733 9.17 -7.74 -13.19
CA ILE A 733 9.94 -8.93 -13.51
C ILE A 733 9.14 -10.19 -13.14
N ALA A 734 9.19 -11.22 -13.97
CA ALA A 734 8.61 -12.53 -13.67
C ALA A 734 9.75 -13.54 -13.44
N THR A 735 9.58 -14.41 -12.45
CA THR A 735 10.53 -15.48 -12.13
C THR A 735 9.79 -16.70 -11.56
N ILE A 736 10.44 -17.86 -11.57
CA ILE A 736 9.95 -19.07 -10.89
C ILE A 736 10.23 -18.99 -9.39
N ASP A 737 9.52 -19.78 -8.61
CA ASP A 737 9.74 -19.87 -7.17
C ASP A 737 11.19 -20.21 -6.79
N ASN A 738 11.66 -19.64 -5.69
CA ASN A 738 13.03 -19.74 -5.17
C ASN A 738 14.14 -19.29 -6.13
N LYS A 739 13.80 -18.66 -7.27
CA LYS A 739 14.80 -18.19 -8.25
C LYS A 739 14.97 -16.68 -8.23
N GLU A 740 16.17 -16.27 -7.82
CA GLU A 740 16.64 -14.89 -7.89
C GLU A 740 16.57 -14.34 -9.33
N ALA A 741 15.98 -13.16 -9.47
CA ALA A 741 15.87 -12.44 -10.74
C ALA A 741 16.19 -10.94 -10.52
N THR A 742 16.77 -10.30 -11.53
CA THR A 742 17.19 -8.88 -11.47
C THR A 742 16.80 -8.15 -12.75
N ILE A 743 16.26 -6.94 -12.62
CA ILE A 743 16.00 -6.00 -13.71
C ILE A 743 16.61 -4.65 -13.34
N GLY A 744 17.26 -3.97 -14.28
CA GLY A 744 17.80 -2.64 -14.04
C GLY A 744 17.99 -1.80 -15.30
N GLN A 745 18.02 -0.49 -15.11
CA GLN A 745 18.21 0.53 -16.14
C GLN A 745 19.03 1.69 -15.58
N GLY A 746 20.07 2.12 -16.29
CA GLY A 746 20.88 3.24 -15.85
C GLY A 746 22.03 3.58 -16.80
N ILE A 747 22.96 4.38 -16.29
CA ILE A 747 24.17 4.80 -16.97
C ILE A 747 25.40 4.46 -16.12
N SER A 748 26.57 4.34 -16.75
CA SER A 748 27.84 4.11 -16.06
C SER A 748 28.76 5.32 -16.25
N ILE A 749 29.29 5.84 -15.13
CA ILE A 749 30.03 7.09 -15.10
C ILE A 749 31.51 6.77 -14.87
N PRO A 750 32.44 7.20 -15.75
CA PRO A 750 33.87 6.99 -15.56
C PRO A 750 34.45 7.96 -14.52
N PHE A 751 35.09 7.41 -13.50
CA PHE A 751 35.88 8.14 -12.51
C PHE A 751 37.36 7.88 -12.75
N SER A 752 38.12 8.93 -13.05
CA SER A 752 39.57 8.86 -13.20
C SER A 752 40.24 9.02 -11.84
N GLN A 753 40.89 7.97 -11.37
CA GLN A 753 41.66 7.92 -10.13
C GLN A 753 43.16 7.97 -10.46
N THR A 754 43.87 8.95 -9.93
CA THR A 754 45.33 9.04 -10.02
C THR A 754 45.97 8.12 -8.98
N SER A 755 46.43 6.95 -9.41
CA SER A 755 47.20 6.02 -8.58
C SER A 755 48.71 6.20 -8.81
N ALA A 756 49.53 5.61 -7.93
CA ALA A 756 51.00 5.60 -8.11
C ALA A 756 51.45 4.89 -9.41
N SER A 757 50.58 4.09 -10.04
CA SER A 757 50.82 3.39 -11.31
C SER A 757 50.20 4.11 -12.52
N GLY A 758 49.68 5.33 -12.35
CA GLY A 758 49.04 6.13 -13.40
C GLY A 758 47.54 6.35 -13.20
N VAL A 759 46.90 6.93 -14.21
CA VAL A 759 45.46 7.22 -14.22
C VAL A 759 44.68 5.94 -14.52
N ASN A 760 43.96 5.43 -13.54
CA ASN A 760 43.04 4.31 -13.70
C ASN A 760 41.60 4.85 -13.79
N THR A 761 40.79 4.35 -14.73
CA THR A 761 39.41 4.80 -14.94
C THR A 761 38.44 3.74 -14.44
N THR A 762 37.80 3.99 -13.30
CA THR A 762 36.83 3.08 -12.69
C THR A 762 35.41 3.52 -13.08
N PHE A 763 34.61 2.58 -13.59
CA PHE A 763 33.22 2.84 -13.95
C PHE A 763 32.31 2.62 -12.73
N VAL A 764 31.49 3.62 -12.39
CA VAL A 764 30.51 3.53 -11.30
C VAL A 764 29.10 3.65 -11.87
N GLU A 765 28.27 2.65 -11.60
CA GLU A 765 26.90 2.57 -12.14
C GLU A 765 25.93 3.45 -11.34
N ALA A 766 25.20 4.31 -12.05
CA ALA A 766 24.03 5.03 -11.57
C ALA A 766 22.80 4.45 -12.28
N LYS A 767 22.19 3.44 -11.64
CA LYS A 767 21.05 2.69 -12.16
C LYS A 767 19.92 2.55 -11.15
N LEU A 768 18.71 2.43 -11.69
CA LEU A 768 17.56 1.83 -11.04
C LEU A 768 17.72 0.31 -11.16
N GLU A 769 17.64 -0.44 -10.06
CA GLU A 769 17.72 -1.90 -10.06
C GLU A 769 16.70 -2.49 -9.08
N LEU A 770 15.95 -3.50 -9.53
CA LEU A 770 15.13 -4.36 -8.68
C LEU A 770 15.69 -5.78 -8.78
N LYS A 771 16.19 -6.26 -7.64
CA LYS A 771 16.64 -7.63 -7.43
C LYS A 771 15.66 -8.31 -6.46
N VAL A 772 15.14 -9.48 -6.82
CA VAL A 772 14.10 -10.17 -6.05
C VAL A 772 14.23 -11.69 -6.13
N THR A 773 13.98 -12.36 -5.01
CA THR A 773 13.80 -13.81 -4.90
C THR A 773 12.47 -14.09 -4.20
N PRO A 774 11.46 -14.63 -4.89
CA PRO A 774 10.20 -15.05 -4.28
C PRO A 774 10.29 -16.46 -3.69
N HIS A 775 9.45 -16.71 -2.69
CA HIS A 775 9.12 -18.02 -2.13
C HIS A 775 7.61 -18.09 -1.86
N VAL A 776 6.88 -18.97 -2.55
CA VAL A 776 5.43 -19.15 -2.43
C VAL A 776 5.14 -20.13 -1.30
N THR A 777 4.38 -19.67 -0.29
CA THR A 777 4.01 -20.48 0.87
C THR A 777 2.69 -21.24 0.64
N ALA A 778 2.43 -22.28 1.42
CA ALA A 778 1.28 -23.20 1.21
C ALA A 778 -0.10 -22.54 1.39
N ASP A 779 -0.18 -21.38 2.04
CA ASP A 779 -1.38 -20.54 2.17
C ASP A 779 -1.63 -19.63 0.94
N GLY A 780 -0.72 -19.63 -0.05
CA GLY A 780 -0.76 -18.76 -1.22
C GLY A 780 -0.22 -17.34 -0.96
N SER A 781 0.44 -17.11 0.18
CA SER A 781 1.27 -15.93 0.40
C SER A 781 2.62 -16.08 -0.29
N ILE A 782 3.34 -14.97 -0.42
CA ILE A 782 4.58 -14.88 -1.18
C ILE A 782 5.59 -14.12 -0.31
N LEU A 783 6.57 -14.85 0.21
CA LEU A 783 7.72 -14.28 0.89
C LEU A 783 8.68 -13.75 -0.18
N LEU A 784 9.01 -12.47 -0.12
CA LEU A 784 9.87 -11.80 -1.08
C LEU A 784 11.13 -11.29 -0.38
N LYS A 785 12.30 -11.78 -0.79
CA LYS A 785 13.58 -11.13 -0.50
C LYS A 785 13.85 -10.12 -1.60
N ILE A 786 13.90 -8.83 -1.27
CA ILE A 786 13.98 -7.72 -2.23
C ILE A 786 15.15 -6.83 -1.91
N LYS A 787 15.86 -6.42 -2.96
CA LYS A 787 16.78 -5.27 -2.95
C LYS A 787 16.40 -4.33 -4.10
N ALA A 788 15.89 -3.15 -3.76
CA ALA A 788 15.53 -2.11 -4.71
C ALA A 788 16.52 -0.94 -4.56
N THR A 789 17.12 -0.51 -5.67
CA THR A 789 18.04 0.64 -5.72
C THR A 789 17.58 1.64 -6.77
N ASN A 790 17.73 2.93 -6.50
CA ASN A 790 17.46 4.04 -7.42
C ASN A 790 18.60 5.05 -7.30
N ASN A 791 19.71 4.76 -7.97
CA ASN A 791 20.95 5.51 -7.87
C ASN A 791 21.06 6.50 -9.04
N ALA A 792 21.05 7.81 -8.74
CA ALA A 792 21.03 8.88 -9.73
C ALA A 792 22.28 9.77 -9.63
N PRO A 793 22.85 10.24 -10.77
CA PRO A 793 23.90 11.25 -10.74
C PRO A 793 23.37 12.59 -10.20
N ASN A 794 24.16 13.24 -9.36
CA ASN A 794 23.87 14.56 -8.82
C ASN A 794 24.93 15.55 -9.29
N SER A 795 24.58 16.34 -10.30
CA SER A 795 25.45 17.35 -10.91
C SER A 795 25.59 18.64 -10.10
N SER A 796 24.85 18.81 -9.00
CA SER A 796 25.00 19.99 -8.11
C SER A 796 26.14 19.83 -7.11
N LEU A 797 26.59 18.60 -6.87
CA LEU A 797 27.67 18.24 -5.97
C LEU A 797 28.72 17.47 -6.76
N THR A 798 29.74 18.17 -7.27
CA THR A 798 30.89 17.58 -7.96
C THR A 798 32.08 17.38 -7.03
N GLY A 799 32.80 16.27 -7.17
CA GLY A 799 34.08 16.06 -6.49
C GLY A 799 35.18 16.99 -7.03
N SER A 800 36.34 17.03 -6.37
CA SER A 800 37.48 17.90 -6.71
C SER A 800 37.97 17.79 -8.16
N ASN A 801 37.71 16.65 -8.81
CA ASN A 801 38.11 16.36 -10.19
C ASN A 801 36.95 16.53 -11.21
N GLY A 802 35.86 17.20 -10.80
CA GLY A 802 34.72 17.53 -11.67
C GLY A 802 33.69 16.41 -11.91
N GLN A 803 33.91 15.18 -11.41
CA GLN A 803 32.89 14.13 -11.54
C GLN A 803 31.68 14.41 -10.63
N PRO A 804 30.44 14.14 -11.10
CA PRO A 804 29.24 14.28 -10.27
C PRO A 804 29.21 13.22 -9.16
N SER A 805 28.70 13.59 -7.99
CA SER A 805 28.37 12.64 -6.93
C SER A 805 27.18 11.76 -7.33
N ILE A 806 26.97 10.64 -6.63
CA ILE A 806 25.84 9.74 -6.88
C ILE A 806 24.93 9.75 -5.65
N SER A 807 23.70 10.22 -5.83
CA SER A 807 22.65 10.15 -4.82
C SER A 807 22.03 8.76 -4.83
N LYS A 808 22.33 7.98 -3.79
CA LYS A 808 21.82 6.61 -3.62
C LYS A 808 20.50 6.59 -2.86
N ARG A 809 19.57 5.75 -3.31
CA ARG A 809 18.30 5.46 -2.63
C ARG A 809 18.11 3.94 -2.70
N GLU A 810 18.32 3.24 -1.59
CA GLU A 810 18.36 1.77 -1.57
C GLU A 810 17.50 1.23 -0.42
N ALA A 811 16.79 0.14 -0.66
CA ALA A 811 16.02 -0.60 0.34
C ALA A 811 16.23 -2.10 0.15
N GLU A 812 16.60 -2.80 1.22
CA GLU A 812 16.77 -4.24 1.25
C GLU A 812 15.93 -4.82 2.39
N THR A 813 15.06 -5.78 2.09
CA THR A 813 14.11 -6.33 3.05
C THR A 813 13.65 -7.74 2.69
N GLU A 814 13.02 -8.40 3.66
CA GLU A 814 12.24 -9.63 3.46
C GLU A 814 10.82 -9.37 3.95
N VAL A 815 9.82 -9.59 3.07
CA VAL A 815 8.42 -9.27 3.37
C VAL A 815 7.47 -10.34 2.83
N LEU A 816 6.51 -10.75 3.65
CA LEU A 816 5.43 -11.65 3.27
C LEU A 816 4.24 -10.84 2.74
N VAL A 817 3.82 -11.10 1.51
CA VAL A 817 2.71 -10.39 0.85
C VAL A 817 1.79 -11.42 0.20
N LYS A 818 0.47 -11.24 0.29
CA LYS A 818 -0.49 -12.15 -0.36
C LYS A 818 -0.51 -11.94 -1.88
N ASP A 819 -0.89 -12.97 -2.61
CA ASP A 819 -1.08 -12.91 -4.06
C ASP A 819 -2.02 -11.75 -4.49
N GLY A 820 -1.45 -10.80 -5.25
CA GLY A 820 -2.17 -9.65 -5.80
C GLY A 820 -2.31 -8.43 -4.87
N GLU A 821 -1.94 -8.53 -3.59
CA GLU A 821 -1.96 -7.40 -2.65
C GLU A 821 -0.73 -6.51 -2.84
N THR A 822 -0.87 -5.20 -2.59
CA THR A 822 0.24 -4.24 -2.62
C THR A 822 0.66 -3.92 -1.19
N THR A 823 1.94 -4.10 -0.86
CA THR A 823 2.51 -3.66 0.43
C THR A 823 3.45 -2.47 0.26
N VAL A 824 3.60 -1.66 1.29
CA VAL A 824 4.64 -0.63 1.38
C VAL A 824 5.84 -1.25 2.09
N ILE A 825 6.99 -1.25 1.41
CA ILE A 825 8.25 -1.80 1.95
C ILE A 825 8.99 -0.78 2.80
N GLY A 826 8.89 0.49 2.42
CA GLY A 826 9.53 1.56 3.14
C GLY A 826 9.31 2.89 2.46
N GLY A 827 9.72 3.94 3.16
CA GLY A 827 9.71 5.29 2.65
C GLY A 827 10.60 6.21 3.47
N ILE A 828 10.90 7.36 2.89
CA ILE A 828 11.70 8.41 3.53
C ILE A 828 10.95 9.72 3.31
N TYR A 829 10.58 10.39 4.40
CA TYR A 829 10.05 11.75 4.38
C TYR A 829 11.09 12.71 4.95
N THR A 830 11.46 13.73 4.20
CA THR A 830 12.30 14.83 4.65
C THR A 830 11.59 16.16 4.48
N ARG A 831 11.79 17.05 5.45
CA ARG A 831 11.36 18.44 5.38
C ARG A 831 12.47 19.35 5.89
N SER A 832 12.81 20.37 5.11
CA SER A 832 13.82 21.36 5.43
C SER A 832 13.19 22.76 5.42
N THR A 833 12.93 23.31 6.60
CA THR A 833 12.45 24.70 6.76
C THR A 833 13.60 25.61 7.17
N ALA A 834 13.84 26.69 6.41
CA ALA A 834 14.85 27.70 6.73
C ALA A 834 14.25 29.11 6.65
N SER A 835 14.22 29.82 7.77
CA SER A 835 13.84 31.23 7.84
C SER A 835 15.06 32.09 8.18
N LYS A 836 15.45 32.98 7.28
CA LYS A 836 16.62 33.86 7.40
C LYS A 836 16.17 35.32 7.23
N THR A 837 16.28 36.10 8.31
CA THR A 837 16.10 37.56 8.27
C THR A 837 17.46 38.24 8.39
N ALA A 838 17.87 38.99 7.35
CA ALA A 838 19.00 39.91 7.44
C ALA A 838 18.44 41.32 7.71
N SER A 839 19.04 42.09 8.62
CA SER A 839 18.50 43.42 8.94
C SER A 839 19.55 44.39 9.48
N VAL A 840 19.27 45.69 9.33
CA VAL A 840 20.08 46.77 9.92
C VAL A 840 19.76 46.86 11.41
N PRO A 841 20.76 46.81 12.31
CA PRO A 841 20.55 46.93 13.76
C PRO A 841 19.76 48.18 14.15
N PHE A 842 18.94 48.06 15.19
CA PHE A 842 18.01 49.07 15.72
C PHE A 842 16.88 49.51 14.76
N LEU A 843 17.21 49.96 13.54
CA LEU A 843 16.27 50.52 12.56
C LEU A 843 15.22 49.49 12.10
N SER A 844 15.57 48.20 12.03
CA SER A 844 14.64 47.12 11.67
C SER A 844 13.53 46.85 12.70
N LYS A 845 13.64 47.40 13.92
CA LYS A 845 12.66 47.23 15.01
C LYS A 845 11.58 48.33 15.05
N ILE A 846 11.70 49.37 14.23
CA ILE A 846 10.71 50.46 14.19
C ILE A 846 9.39 49.93 13.62
N PRO A 847 8.23 50.12 14.28
CA PRO A 847 6.94 49.68 13.74
C PRO A 847 6.65 50.38 12.41
N LEU A 848 6.04 49.66 11.47
CA LEU A 848 5.80 50.02 10.06
C LEU A 848 7.07 50.24 9.22
N LEU A 849 8.03 51.04 9.68
CA LEU A 849 9.23 51.42 8.92
C LEU A 849 10.31 50.33 8.88
N GLY A 850 10.37 49.44 9.88
CA GLY A 850 11.40 48.40 9.99
C GLY A 850 11.46 47.42 8.82
N PHE A 851 10.39 47.31 8.02
CA PHE A 851 10.37 46.56 6.77
C PHE A 851 11.38 47.10 5.74
N PHE A 852 11.62 48.41 5.71
CA PHE A 852 12.61 49.05 4.82
C PHE A 852 14.07 48.87 5.29
N PHE A 853 14.29 48.12 6.38
CA PHE A 853 15.60 47.88 6.99
C PHE A 853 15.89 46.37 7.16
N ARG A 854 15.12 45.49 6.52
CA ARG A 854 15.33 44.05 6.57
C ARG A 854 15.03 43.37 5.24
N SER A 855 15.63 42.20 5.03
CA SER A 855 15.19 41.22 4.04
C SER A 855 14.84 39.92 4.73
N ASP A 856 13.72 39.33 4.31
CA ASP A 856 13.16 38.09 4.86
C ASP A 856 13.21 37.01 3.77
N THR A 857 13.89 35.90 4.04
CA THR A 857 13.98 34.72 3.18
C THR A 857 13.37 33.53 3.91
N ASN A 858 12.39 32.85 3.30
CA ASN A 858 11.76 31.67 3.85
C ASN A 858 11.75 30.55 2.80
N THR A 859 12.40 29.44 3.14
CA THR A 859 12.48 28.22 2.33
C THR A 859 11.81 27.07 3.07
N ASP A 860 10.99 26.28 2.37
CA ASP A 860 10.37 25.05 2.87
C ASP A 860 10.42 24.00 1.76
N ASP A 861 11.35 23.06 1.89
CA ASP A 861 11.56 21.97 0.93
C ASP A 861 11.04 20.65 1.55
N HIS A 862 10.22 19.92 0.80
CA HIS A 862 9.72 18.58 1.15
C HIS A 862 10.22 17.56 0.14
N THR A 863 10.61 16.38 0.59
CA THR A 863 10.81 15.21 -0.27
C THR A 863 10.21 13.98 0.39
N GLU A 864 9.42 13.24 -0.38
CA GLU A 864 8.81 11.98 0.03
C GLU A 864 9.16 10.89 -0.99
N LEU A 865 9.75 9.80 -0.50
CA LEU A 865 10.04 8.59 -1.25
C LEU A 865 9.20 7.46 -0.67
N LEU A 866 8.49 6.72 -1.50
CA LEU A 866 7.72 5.53 -1.12
C LEU A 866 8.02 4.36 -2.08
N ILE A 867 8.22 3.16 -1.53
CA ILE A 867 8.47 1.94 -2.31
C ILE A 867 7.35 0.94 -2.02
N PHE A 868 6.55 0.66 -3.06
CA PHE A 868 5.46 -0.30 -3.04
C PHE A 868 5.86 -1.56 -3.82
N ILE A 869 5.45 -2.74 -3.36
CA ILE A 869 5.59 -3.99 -4.13
C ILE A 869 4.28 -4.77 -4.15
N THR A 870 3.99 -5.37 -5.31
CA THR A 870 2.80 -6.18 -5.60
C THR A 870 3.24 -7.45 -6.34
N PRO A 871 3.32 -8.60 -5.66
CA PRO A 871 3.53 -9.87 -6.34
C PRO A 871 2.21 -10.45 -6.88
N ARG A 872 2.28 -11.28 -7.92
CA ARG A 872 1.16 -12.05 -8.49
C ARG A 872 1.60 -13.43 -8.95
N ILE A 873 0.87 -14.48 -8.59
CA ILE A 873 1.08 -15.85 -9.09
C ILE A 873 0.40 -15.98 -10.46
N LEU A 874 1.17 -16.29 -11.50
CA LEU A 874 0.68 -16.38 -12.87
C LEU A 874 -0.09 -17.67 -13.15
N ASN A 875 0.32 -18.79 -12.55
CA ASN A 875 -0.23 -20.14 -12.77
C ASN A 875 -1.02 -20.67 -11.55
N ARG A 876 -1.81 -19.80 -10.90
CA ARG A 876 -2.56 -20.12 -9.66
C ARG A 876 -3.42 -21.39 -9.75
N GLN A 877 -4.00 -21.68 -10.92
CA GLN A 877 -4.81 -22.90 -11.13
C GLN A 877 -3.98 -24.18 -11.02
N SER A 878 -2.75 -24.22 -11.56
CA SER A 878 -1.82 -25.34 -11.39
C SER A 878 -1.33 -25.46 -9.95
N ALA A 879 -0.90 -24.34 -9.36
CA ALA A 879 -0.28 -24.30 -8.03
C ALA A 879 -1.23 -24.78 -6.92
N THR A 880 -2.51 -24.36 -6.96
CA THR A 880 -3.50 -24.82 -5.98
C THR A 880 -3.88 -26.29 -6.18
N ALA A 881 -3.87 -26.79 -7.42
CA ALA A 881 -4.12 -28.22 -7.69
C ALA A 881 -2.98 -29.11 -7.17
N ALA A 882 -1.72 -28.70 -7.31
CA ALA A 882 -0.57 -29.41 -6.77
C ALA A 882 -0.61 -29.49 -5.23
N ALA A 883 -0.91 -28.38 -4.55
CA ALA A 883 -1.02 -28.35 -3.08
C ALA A 883 -2.24 -29.13 -2.55
N ALA A 884 -3.33 -29.22 -3.32
CA ALA A 884 -4.49 -30.04 -2.97
C ALA A 884 -4.26 -31.53 -3.20
N ALA A 885 -3.35 -31.93 -4.10
CA ALA A 885 -2.99 -33.31 -4.36
C ALA A 885 -1.96 -33.90 -3.38
N SER A 886 -1.36 -33.08 -2.51
CA SER A 886 -0.38 -33.48 -1.51
C SER A 886 -0.93 -33.67 -0.08
N ASN A 887 -2.25 -33.61 0.10
CA ASN A 887 -2.96 -33.78 1.37
C ASN A 887 -3.83 -35.04 1.40
#